data_AF-A0A952QZB2-F1
#
_entry.id   AF-A0A952QZB2-F1
#
_cell.length_a   1.000
_cell.length_b   1.000
_cell.length_c   1.000
_cell.angle_alpha   90.00
_cell.angle_beta   90.00
_cell.angle_gamma   90.00
#
_symmetry.space_group_name_H-M   'P 1'
#
loop_
_entity.id
_entity.type
_entity.pdbx_description
1 polymer ?
#
loop_
_entity_poly.entity_id
_entity_poly.type
_entity_poly.pdbx_seq_one_letter_code
_entity_poly.pdbx_strand_id
1 'polypeptide(L)'
;MAGEWFASYIDRLAHHLDVPLITLLQRVGITSTERMSDVPSGYGAYLAPEALAAFARATHLTTAQARALLLERYHDVCLDFSALYRGEVTQLGALGLSEWVYASGSHLCPACMEEDGGAWRVAWKLPWSFMCVKHSNLLAAECPQCELRFAAWRRDGQLRPMFGSQVPKPGLCTNTGPSSGKRGVRAGQCRHDLRTVDVVPVQPGSELSRVQARIDEVLEAGSATLAGTTVAAPEFFRVLRGTVALIMYAASAKDVSSLVGETAPREVKESLERWFDTRDATLARLQRSKEVAAQAGEKRRIAPQKMTAFAPADPALMGGLLSAATAYLDAGSVMEAAHRMAPLLEMGSARGGRTSSFITRLGLPPFFMQLYSLTFDTKREYLFDPRRPAQTGSKGSYAFEPRHIPQLFCRDEYDSRFRKFFEGLALREETVRLTLSVLLAELVVGGSRAEALKALGVERSAVRGGVDKAIFLLRERGAALEAFAELHAVAEALSTSERLVDYAQRRTRFATFTCVPPVDWAFIAKRATMNPGLAGGRDEFAATMAWEQLTGSDWRGAPALRFRTGNEGASRETYLRFANSATAEFAAMMALYVQYLADGGELDGFVYWASPEILERHGMEGGYGFGPVHVPQLFWRDQYDAHFERFFQALGVSAPTGRAAVSVALLELVLSMPRAQIGALIGIDERNIRGGVSAALQRVRAGEHAAAFEERLTASAAALGRNEARVDFRERGARLAGFTNVPEAEWRDICKRAGVHVGRQNVRSAHAAAWIWGELMQRDVRDSPAFKALVRNTHQDYGIHQKFVREQAPIMKGTLLEYGESLLHP
;
A
#
# COMPACT_ATOMS: atom_id res chain seq x y z
N MET A 1 29.36 44.92 -22.06
CA MET A 1 29.26 44.51 -20.64
C MET A 1 28.38 43.29 -20.43
N ALA A 2 27.28 43.09 -21.18
CA ALA A 2 26.47 41.87 -21.01
C ALA A 2 27.31 40.61 -21.29
N GLY A 3 27.58 39.81 -20.26
CA GLY A 3 28.30 38.53 -20.37
C GLY A 3 29.81 38.57 -20.13
N GLU A 4 30.44 39.73 -19.93
CA GLU A 4 31.90 39.83 -19.68
C GLU A 4 32.26 39.40 -18.26
N TRP A 5 33.39 38.70 -18.09
CA TRP A 5 33.90 38.24 -16.80
C TRP A 5 34.64 39.34 -16.03
N PHE A 6 34.44 39.40 -14.72
CA PHE A 6 35.02 40.39 -13.81
C PHE A 6 36.54 40.52 -13.97
N ALA A 7 37.27 39.41 -13.99
CA ALA A 7 38.73 39.48 -14.15
C ALA A 7 39.13 40.05 -15.52
N SER A 8 38.36 39.77 -16.57
CA SER A 8 38.56 40.39 -17.89
C SER A 8 38.28 41.88 -17.89
N TYR A 9 37.18 42.30 -17.25
CA TYR A 9 36.83 43.71 -17.13
C TYR A 9 37.91 44.48 -16.37
N ILE A 10 38.41 43.92 -15.26
CA ILE A 10 39.52 44.48 -14.50
C ILE A 10 40.80 44.53 -15.34
N ASP A 11 41.16 43.46 -16.05
CA ASP A 11 42.36 43.42 -16.87
C ASP A 11 42.32 44.47 -18.00
N ARG A 12 41.15 44.64 -18.65
CA ARG A 12 40.94 45.66 -19.68
C ARG A 12 40.95 47.07 -19.11
N LEU A 13 40.34 47.29 -17.96
CA LEU A 13 40.36 48.59 -17.29
C LEU A 13 41.78 48.96 -16.83
N ALA A 14 42.54 48.00 -16.30
CA ALA A 14 43.94 48.22 -15.90
C ALA A 14 44.82 48.53 -17.10
N HIS A 15 44.59 47.84 -18.21
CA HIS A 15 45.26 48.11 -19.48
C HIS A 15 44.93 49.50 -20.03
N HIS A 16 43.65 49.87 -20.04
CA HIS A 16 43.20 51.17 -20.54
C HIS A 16 43.75 52.35 -19.73
N LEU A 17 43.84 52.18 -18.40
CA LEU A 17 44.37 53.19 -17.48
C LEU A 17 45.90 53.12 -17.30
N ASP A 18 46.57 52.16 -17.94
CA ASP A 18 48.00 51.87 -17.80
C ASP A 18 48.49 51.75 -16.35
N VAL A 19 47.76 50.99 -15.53
CA VAL A 19 48.08 50.76 -14.11
C VAL A 19 48.31 49.29 -13.80
N PRO A 20 49.19 48.95 -12.83
CA PRO A 20 49.31 47.59 -12.34
C PRO A 20 47.98 47.03 -11.84
N LEU A 21 47.75 45.74 -12.06
CA LEU A 21 46.52 45.05 -11.64
C LEU A 21 46.19 45.28 -10.15
N ILE A 22 47.17 45.14 -9.26
CA ILE A 22 46.96 45.27 -7.81
C ILE A 22 46.62 46.72 -7.41
N THR A 23 47.18 47.71 -8.10
CA THR A 23 46.84 49.12 -7.93
C THR A 23 45.41 49.38 -8.36
N LEU A 24 44.96 48.80 -9.48
CA LEU A 24 43.56 48.92 -9.88
C LEU A 24 42.62 48.28 -8.86
N LEU A 25 42.92 47.07 -8.38
CA LEU A 25 42.09 46.38 -7.40
C LEU A 25 41.94 47.17 -6.09
N GLN A 26 42.99 47.86 -5.66
CA GLN A 26 42.91 48.77 -4.52
C GLN A 26 42.03 49.99 -4.82
N ARG A 27 42.21 50.63 -5.98
CA ARG A 27 41.42 51.82 -6.39
C ARG A 27 39.93 51.53 -6.54
N VAL A 28 39.58 50.34 -7.01
CA VAL A 28 38.18 49.92 -7.17
C VAL A 28 37.59 49.27 -5.90
N GLY A 29 38.32 49.30 -4.78
CA GLY A 29 37.83 48.89 -3.46
C GLY A 29 37.73 47.37 -3.25
N ILE A 30 38.47 46.57 -4.04
CA ILE A 30 38.53 45.11 -3.89
C ILE A 30 39.54 44.71 -2.81
N THR A 31 40.65 45.45 -2.70
CA THR A 31 41.66 45.27 -1.64
C THR A 31 41.85 46.58 -0.87
N SER A 32 42.28 46.47 0.39
CA SER A 32 42.60 47.62 1.24
C SER A 32 44.03 48.13 1.01
N THR A 33 44.95 47.24 0.64
CA THR A 33 46.34 47.58 0.30
C THR A 33 46.75 47.02 -1.06
N GLU A 34 47.89 47.46 -1.59
CA GLU A 34 48.47 46.93 -2.83
C GLU A 34 49.21 45.58 -2.61
N ARG A 35 48.66 44.69 -1.78
CA ARG A 35 49.24 43.37 -1.51
C ARG A 35 48.41 42.27 -2.15
N MET A 36 49.06 41.40 -2.92
CA MET A 36 48.41 40.23 -3.52
C MET A 36 47.85 39.23 -2.50
N SER A 37 48.32 39.28 -1.24
CA SER A 37 47.75 38.51 -0.14
C SER A 37 46.30 38.87 0.15
N ASP A 38 45.92 40.12 -0.13
CA ASP A 38 44.63 40.71 0.24
C ASP A 38 43.56 40.45 -0.83
N VAL A 39 43.98 39.98 -2.01
CA VAL A 39 43.06 39.58 -3.08
C VAL A 39 42.24 38.37 -2.62
N PRO A 40 40.91 38.43 -2.65
CA PRO A 40 40.05 37.32 -2.23
C PRO A 40 40.36 36.02 -2.97
N SER A 41 40.25 34.89 -2.27
CA SER A 41 40.38 33.54 -2.84
C SER A 41 39.32 33.20 -3.90
N GLY A 42 38.29 34.04 -4.03
CA GLY A 42 37.20 33.92 -5.00
C GLY A 42 37.27 34.92 -6.15
N TYR A 43 38.47 35.35 -6.54
CA TYR A 43 38.68 36.40 -7.53
C TYR A 43 37.89 36.14 -8.84
N GLY A 44 36.96 37.04 -9.14
CA GLY A 44 36.08 36.96 -10.32
C GLY A 44 34.88 36.01 -10.18
N ALA A 45 34.67 35.38 -9.02
CA ALA A 45 33.52 34.52 -8.80
C ALA A 45 32.44 35.17 -7.92
N TYR A 46 32.85 35.82 -6.83
CA TYR A 46 31.96 36.48 -5.86
C TYR A 46 32.71 37.64 -5.20
N LEU A 47 31.97 38.69 -4.83
CA LEU A 47 32.45 39.81 -4.02
C LEU A 47 31.52 39.99 -2.83
N ALA A 48 32.08 40.20 -1.63
CA ALA A 48 31.30 40.56 -0.45
C ALA A 48 30.47 41.83 -0.71
N PRO A 49 29.30 42.01 -0.08
CA PRO A 49 28.38 43.11 -0.37
C PRO A 49 29.05 44.49 -0.33
N GLU A 50 29.95 44.72 0.62
CA GLU A 50 30.69 45.98 0.79
C GLU A 50 31.66 46.22 -0.38
N ALA A 51 32.41 45.18 -0.77
CA ALA A 51 33.35 45.23 -1.89
C ALA A 51 32.63 45.37 -3.23
N LEU A 52 31.49 44.69 -3.42
CA LEU A 52 30.65 44.82 -4.60
C LEU A 52 30.10 46.24 -4.74
N ALA A 53 29.61 46.83 -3.64
CA ALA A 53 29.12 48.20 -3.63
C ALA A 53 30.24 49.23 -3.88
N ALA A 54 31.44 49.00 -3.32
CA ALA A 54 32.60 49.84 -3.58
C ALA A 54 33.03 49.76 -5.05
N PHE A 55 33.13 48.55 -5.61
CA PHE A 55 33.44 48.31 -7.01
C PHE A 55 32.41 48.96 -7.95
N ALA A 56 31.11 48.77 -7.69
CA ALA A 56 30.03 49.36 -8.47
C ALA A 56 30.12 50.90 -8.48
N ARG A 57 30.35 51.53 -7.32
CA ARG A 57 30.55 52.98 -7.22
C ARG A 57 31.79 53.45 -7.99
N ALA A 58 32.93 52.77 -7.80
CA ALA A 58 34.20 53.16 -8.41
C ALA A 58 34.21 53.01 -9.94
N THR A 59 33.38 52.13 -10.49
CA THR A 59 33.30 51.85 -11.93
C THR A 59 32.05 52.45 -12.60
N HIS A 60 31.26 53.23 -11.84
CA HIS A 60 29.98 53.79 -12.29
C HIS A 60 28.98 52.75 -12.82
N LEU A 61 29.02 51.54 -12.25
CA LEU A 61 28.09 50.47 -12.54
C LEU A 61 26.97 50.43 -11.49
N THR A 62 25.81 49.92 -11.88
CA THR A 62 24.81 49.48 -10.89
C THR A 62 25.31 48.20 -10.19
N THR A 63 24.84 47.93 -8.98
CA THR A 63 25.16 46.69 -8.26
C THR A 63 24.77 45.45 -9.07
N ALA A 64 23.66 45.51 -9.83
CA ALA A 64 23.24 44.44 -10.74
C ALA A 64 24.21 44.22 -11.91
N GLN A 65 24.68 45.30 -12.56
CA GLN A 65 25.68 45.21 -13.62
C GLN A 65 27.03 44.69 -13.10
N ALA A 66 27.46 45.15 -11.93
CA ALA A 66 28.67 44.66 -11.26
C ALA A 66 28.56 43.16 -10.93
N ARG A 67 27.41 42.71 -10.40
CA ARG A 67 27.14 41.29 -10.14
C ARG A 67 27.10 40.47 -11.42
N ALA A 68 26.60 41.01 -12.52
CA ALA A 68 26.55 40.34 -13.82
C ALA A 68 27.94 40.04 -14.43
N LEU A 69 29.02 40.64 -13.89
CA LEU A 69 30.40 40.32 -14.25
C LEU A 69 30.95 39.12 -13.45
N LEU A 70 30.31 38.74 -12.35
CA LEU A 70 30.74 37.67 -11.44
C LEU A 70 30.02 36.35 -11.78
N LEU A 71 30.60 35.22 -11.35
CA LEU A 71 29.90 33.92 -11.41
C LEU A 71 28.63 33.90 -10.57
N GLU A 72 28.55 34.74 -9.54
CA GLU A 72 27.35 34.97 -8.72
C GLU A 72 26.09 35.25 -9.55
N ARG A 73 26.22 35.77 -10.77
CA ARG A 73 25.08 35.96 -11.69
C ARG A 73 24.28 34.68 -11.97
N TYR A 74 24.91 33.51 -11.81
CA TYR A 74 24.30 32.21 -12.04
C TYR A 74 23.77 31.57 -10.75
N HIS A 75 23.78 32.31 -9.63
CA HIS A 75 23.05 31.94 -8.43
C HIS A 75 21.56 31.78 -8.76
N ASP A 76 20.95 30.68 -8.32
CA ASP A 76 19.57 30.30 -8.64
C ASP A 76 19.28 30.12 -10.13
N VAL A 77 20.33 29.91 -10.94
CA VAL A 77 20.22 29.47 -12.34
C VAL A 77 20.90 28.13 -12.53
N CYS A 78 22.21 28.05 -12.34
CA CYS A 78 22.96 26.80 -12.46
C CYS A 78 23.98 26.57 -11.35
N LEU A 79 24.14 27.54 -10.44
CA LEU A 79 25.01 27.49 -9.27
C LEU A 79 24.23 27.87 -8.00
N ASP A 80 24.64 27.36 -6.85
CA ASP A 80 24.13 27.74 -5.53
C ASP A 80 25.23 28.36 -4.67
N PHE A 81 25.12 29.66 -4.40
CA PHE A 81 26.06 30.42 -3.55
C PHE A 81 25.60 30.50 -2.09
N SER A 82 24.46 29.90 -1.71
CA SER A 82 23.86 30.07 -0.39
C SER A 82 24.78 29.65 0.77
N ALA A 83 25.54 28.57 0.59
CA ALA A 83 26.51 28.12 1.59
C ALA A 83 27.68 29.11 1.78
N LEU A 84 28.05 29.82 0.71
CA LEU A 84 29.05 30.90 0.76
C LEU A 84 28.48 32.12 1.50
N TYR A 85 27.22 32.49 1.23
CA TYR A 85 26.54 33.59 1.90
C TYR A 85 26.38 33.36 3.40
N ARG A 86 26.12 32.12 3.82
CA ARG A 86 26.02 31.73 5.23
C ARG A 86 27.38 31.58 5.93
N GLY A 87 28.49 31.71 5.20
CA GLY A 87 29.84 31.53 5.74
C GLY A 87 30.19 30.10 6.13
N GLU A 88 29.41 29.11 5.67
CA GLU A 88 29.61 27.68 5.97
C GLU A 88 30.81 27.12 5.20
N VAL A 89 31.16 27.75 4.09
CA VAL A 89 32.27 27.37 3.22
C VAL A 89 33.15 28.59 2.97
N THR A 90 34.45 28.48 3.26
CA THR A 90 35.41 29.59 3.15
C THR A 90 36.23 29.57 1.86
N GLN A 91 36.05 28.55 1.01
CA GLN A 91 36.85 28.35 -0.20
C GLN A 91 36.00 28.04 -1.42
N LEU A 92 36.26 28.77 -2.51
CA LEU A 92 35.61 28.56 -3.81
C LEU A 92 35.84 27.15 -4.40
N GLY A 93 36.92 26.47 -4.00
CA GLY A 93 37.20 25.09 -4.41
C GLY A 93 36.14 24.09 -3.95
N ALA A 94 35.46 24.36 -2.83
CA ALA A 94 34.35 23.53 -2.36
C ALA A 94 33.07 23.75 -3.19
N LEU A 95 32.85 24.95 -3.75
CA LEU A 95 31.79 25.18 -4.76
C LEU A 95 32.07 24.40 -6.05
N GLY A 96 33.34 24.28 -6.46
CA GLY A 96 33.75 23.44 -7.59
C GLY A 96 33.42 21.95 -7.40
N LEU A 97 33.46 21.47 -6.16
CA LEU A 97 33.13 20.09 -5.78
C LEU A 97 31.61 19.82 -5.72
N SER A 98 30.80 20.80 -5.30
CA SER A 98 29.35 20.62 -5.14
C SER A 98 28.54 21.04 -6.38
N GLU A 99 28.98 22.08 -7.11
CA GLU A 99 28.20 22.73 -8.16
C GLU A 99 28.72 22.57 -9.59
N TRP A 100 29.85 21.89 -9.80
CA TRP A 100 30.51 21.78 -11.11
C TRP A 100 30.75 23.16 -11.75
N VAL A 101 31.77 23.85 -11.23
CA VAL A 101 32.23 25.13 -11.79
C VAL A 101 33.75 25.10 -11.97
N TYR A 102 34.26 25.71 -13.05
CA TYR A 102 35.70 25.89 -13.23
C TYR A 102 36.19 27.03 -12.35
N ALA A 103 36.40 26.74 -11.07
CA ALA A 103 36.95 27.71 -10.11
C ALA A 103 38.31 28.23 -10.60
N SER A 104 39.18 27.33 -11.08
CA SER A 104 40.43 27.66 -11.78
C SER A 104 40.30 27.40 -13.27
N GLY A 105 40.84 28.33 -14.06
CA GLY A 105 40.81 28.25 -15.51
C GLY A 105 39.49 28.74 -16.12
N SER A 106 39.48 28.90 -17.44
CA SER A 106 38.35 29.28 -18.28
C SER A 106 38.51 28.62 -19.65
N HIS A 107 37.43 28.55 -20.41
CA HIS A 107 37.49 28.33 -21.85
C HIS A 107 37.61 29.66 -22.62
N LEU A 108 37.93 29.60 -23.91
CA LEU A 108 37.86 30.74 -24.81
C LEU A 108 37.53 30.35 -26.26
N CYS A 109 37.03 31.32 -27.02
CA CYS A 109 36.99 31.27 -28.48
C CYS A 109 37.95 32.34 -29.03
N PRO A 110 38.96 31.99 -29.86
CA PRO A 110 39.94 32.94 -30.38
C PRO A 110 39.31 34.06 -31.21
N ALA A 111 38.29 33.73 -32.01
CA ALA A 111 37.56 34.71 -32.82
C ALA A 111 36.77 35.70 -31.94
N CYS A 112 36.10 35.24 -30.87
CA CYS A 112 35.50 36.16 -29.90
C CYS A 112 36.54 37.04 -29.21
N MET A 113 37.73 36.50 -28.90
CA MET A 113 38.80 37.29 -28.29
C MET A 113 39.30 38.40 -29.21
N GLU A 114 39.31 38.17 -30.53
CA GLU A 114 39.65 39.20 -31.51
C GLU A 114 38.53 40.26 -31.64
N GLU A 115 37.29 39.84 -31.82
CA GLU A 115 36.13 40.72 -32.02
C GLU A 115 35.81 41.57 -30.78
N ASP A 116 35.89 40.98 -29.58
CA ASP A 116 35.47 41.62 -28.33
C ASP A 116 36.65 42.35 -27.63
N GLY A 117 37.78 42.55 -28.32
CA GLY A 117 38.93 43.30 -27.80
C GLY A 117 39.61 42.63 -26.60
N GLY A 118 39.70 41.30 -26.62
CA GLY A 118 40.30 40.47 -25.58
C GLY A 118 39.41 40.22 -24.36
N ALA A 119 38.10 40.47 -24.47
CA ALA A 119 37.16 40.24 -23.38
C ALA A 119 36.80 38.76 -23.20
N TRP A 120 36.76 38.29 -21.95
CA TRP A 120 36.35 36.94 -21.60
C TRP A 120 34.89 36.89 -21.20
N ARG A 121 34.20 35.79 -21.51
CA ARG A 121 32.81 35.59 -21.10
C ARG A 121 32.70 34.86 -19.76
N VAL A 122 31.77 35.28 -18.89
CA VAL A 122 31.51 34.58 -17.61
C VAL A 122 31.08 33.13 -17.86
N ALA A 123 30.25 32.89 -18.88
CA ALA A 123 29.74 31.56 -19.22
C ALA A 123 30.85 30.54 -19.48
N TRP A 124 32.02 30.95 -19.98
CA TRP A 124 33.16 30.07 -20.24
C TRP A 124 33.82 29.49 -18.98
N LYS A 125 33.41 29.96 -17.81
CA LYS A 125 33.78 29.40 -16.51
C LYS A 125 32.85 28.24 -16.09
N LEU A 126 31.77 28.01 -16.83
CA LEU A 126 30.82 26.92 -16.60
C LEU A 126 31.19 25.71 -17.47
N PRO A 127 31.01 24.48 -16.95
CA PRO A 127 31.18 23.27 -17.74
C PRO A 127 30.11 23.09 -18.82
N TRP A 128 29.02 23.86 -18.72
CA TRP A 128 27.90 23.86 -19.67
C TRP A 128 28.25 24.59 -20.98
N SER A 129 29.35 25.35 -21.03
CA SER A 129 29.85 26.00 -22.24
C SER A 129 31.06 25.25 -22.80
N PHE A 130 30.82 24.42 -23.81
CA PHE A 130 31.84 23.61 -24.48
C PHE A 130 32.12 24.07 -25.92
N MET A 131 31.19 24.79 -26.55
CA MET A 131 31.40 25.36 -27.89
C MET A 131 30.95 26.81 -28.00
N CYS A 132 31.49 27.53 -28.97
CA CYS A 132 31.01 28.84 -29.39
C CYS A 132 29.95 28.66 -30.48
N VAL A 133 28.69 28.99 -30.19
CA VAL A 133 27.61 28.92 -31.21
C VAL A 133 27.82 29.97 -32.30
N LYS A 134 28.35 31.16 -31.94
CA LYS A 134 28.60 32.26 -32.90
C LYS A 134 29.60 31.87 -33.99
N HIS A 135 30.71 31.24 -33.60
CA HIS A 135 31.80 30.87 -34.52
C HIS A 135 31.81 29.39 -34.87
N SER A 136 30.86 28.61 -34.35
CA SER A 136 30.66 27.18 -34.63
C SER A 136 31.95 26.37 -34.46
N ASN A 137 32.59 26.50 -33.30
CA ASN A 137 33.80 25.75 -32.96
C ASN A 137 33.79 25.36 -31.48
N LEU A 138 34.44 24.24 -31.16
CA LEU A 138 34.70 23.88 -29.77
C LEU A 138 35.55 24.98 -29.12
N LEU A 139 35.26 25.30 -27.88
CA LEU A 139 36.08 26.26 -27.14
C LEU A 139 37.46 25.63 -26.88
N ALA A 140 38.49 26.46 -26.79
CA ALA A 140 39.81 26.03 -26.37
C ALA A 140 39.90 26.09 -24.83
N ALA A 141 40.57 25.09 -24.23
CA ALA A 141 40.70 25.01 -22.76
C ALA A 141 42.11 25.29 -22.23
N GLU A 142 43.15 25.10 -23.03
CA GLU A 142 44.55 25.16 -22.60
C GLU A 142 45.42 25.97 -23.56
N CYS A 143 46.42 26.65 -23.00
CA CYS A 143 47.37 27.42 -23.79
C CYS A 143 48.48 26.50 -24.32
N PRO A 144 48.75 26.49 -25.65
CA PRO A 144 49.74 25.59 -26.25
C PRO A 144 51.19 25.88 -25.81
N GLN A 145 51.45 27.07 -25.27
CA GLN A 145 52.79 27.46 -24.83
C GLN A 145 53.07 27.12 -23.36
N CYS A 146 52.12 27.35 -22.45
CA CYS A 146 52.34 27.09 -21.02
C CYS A 146 51.69 25.81 -20.49
N GLU A 147 50.83 25.19 -21.28
CA GLU A 147 50.09 23.95 -21.00
C GLU A 147 49.19 24.04 -19.77
N LEU A 148 48.85 25.27 -19.37
CA LEU A 148 47.90 25.54 -18.31
C LEU A 148 46.56 25.92 -18.92
N ARG A 149 45.48 25.55 -18.22
CA ARG A 149 44.16 26.08 -18.53
C ARG A 149 44.18 27.60 -18.58
N PHE A 150 43.47 28.18 -19.54
CA PHE A 150 43.46 29.62 -19.69
C PHE A 150 42.97 30.33 -18.43
N ALA A 151 43.61 31.43 -18.03
CA ALA A 151 43.28 32.15 -16.80
C ALA A 151 43.32 31.31 -15.51
N ALA A 152 44.10 30.22 -15.47
CA ALA A 152 44.43 29.52 -14.23
C ALA A 152 45.44 30.30 -13.38
N TRP A 153 46.19 31.20 -14.01
CA TRP A 153 47.26 32.07 -13.49
C TRP A 153 48.49 31.35 -12.92
N ARG A 154 48.29 30.29 -12.13
CA ARG A 154 49.30 29.67 -11.27
C ARG A 154 49.33 28.16 -11.43
N ARG A 155 50.52 27.57 -11.26
CA ARG A 155 50.72 26.11 -11.23
C ARG A 155 50.36 25.48 -9.88
N ASP A 156 50.30 26.28 -8.82
CA ASP A 156 50.01 25.83 -7.45
C ASP A 156 48.50 25.71 -7.14
N GLY A 157 47.64 25.99 -8.12
CA GLY A 157 46.18 25.88 -7.99
C GLY A 157 45.51 27.01 -7.20
N GLN A 158 46.24 28.04 -6.74
CA GLN A 158 45.61 29.18 -6.08
C GLN A 158 44.73 29.98 -7.05
N LEU A 159 43.51 30.31 -6.61
CA LEU A 159 42.45 30.95 -7.40
C LEU A 159 42.57 32.48 -7.48
N ARG A 160 43.80 33.01 -7.53
CA ARG A 160 44.06 34.44 -7.63
C ARG A 160 45.21 34.73 -8.59
N PRO A 161 45.23 35.90 -9.25
CA PRO A 161 46.30 36.27 -10.17
C PRO A 161 47.68 36.20 -9.50
N MET A 162 48.74 35.89 -10.26
CA MET A 162 50.11 35.88 -9.75
C MET A 162 50.82 37.22 -9.90
N PHE A 163 50.61 37.89 -11.03
CA PHE A 163 51.43 39.00 -11.49
C PHE A 163 50.74 40.35 -11.28
N GLY A 164 50.33 40.63 -10.04
CA GLY A 164 49.58 41.84 -9.71
C GLY A 164 50.32 43.15 -9.97
N SER A 165 51.65 43.16 -9.91
CA SER A 165 52.47 44.34 -10.16
C SER A 165 52.69 44.65 -11.65
N GLN A 166 52.09 43.89 -12.56
CA GLN A 166 52.17 44.12 -14.00
C GLN A 166 50.87 44.72 -14.52
N VAL A 167 50.97 45.55 -15.56
CA VAL A 167 49.81 45.99 -16.34
C VAL A 167 49.34 44.80 -17.20
N PRO A 168 48.08 44.33 -17.05
CA PRO A 168 47.53 43.27 -17.88
C PRO A 168 47.53 43.64 -19.36
N LYS A 169 47.60 42.63 -20.23
CA LYS A 169 47.52 42.79 -21.69
C LYS A 169 46.38 41.92 -22.22
N PRO A 170 45.17 42.48 -22.41
CA PRO A 170 44.04 41.75 -22.97
C PRO A 170 44.41 41.07 -24.28
N GLY A 171 43.90 39.85 -24.50
CA GLY A 171 44.27 39.02 -25.66
C GLY A 171 45.56 38.20 -25.50
N LEU A 172 46.38 38.44 -24.45
CA LEU A 172 47.56 37.62 -24.16
C LEU A 172 47.36 36.73 -22.93
N CYS A 173 48.04 35.58 -22.93
CA CYS A 173 47.97 34.61 -21.83
C CYS A 173 48.55 35.18 -20.52
N THR A 174 47.72 35.22 -19.48
CA THR A 174 48.05 35.73 -18.14
C THR A 174 48.60 34.66 -17.18
N ASN A 175 48.75 33.42 -17.66
CA ASN A 175 49.31 32.33 -16.88
C ASN A 175 50.80 32.51 -16.62
N THR A 176 51.29 31.82 -15.59
CA THR A 176 52.72 31.62 -15.38
C THR A 176 53.34 30.93 -16.59
N GLY A 177 54.53 31.36 -17.00
CA GLY A 177 55.25 30.80 -18.14
C GLY A 177 55.57 29.29 -18.02
N PRO A 178 56.16 28.70 -19.07
CA PRO A 178 56.64 27.32 -19.06
C PRO A 178 57.60 27.06 -17.90
N SER A 179 57.64 25.81 -17.42
CA SER A 179 58.53 25.43 -16.32
C SER A 179 60.00 25.53 -16.76
N SER A 180 60.65 26.64 -16.42
CA SER A 180 62.08 26.91 -16.71
C SER A 180 62.97 26.75 -15.48
N GLY A 181 62.53 25.97 -14.48
CA GLY A 181 63.19 25.83 -13.17
C GLY A 181 62.97 27.01 -12.19
N LYS A 182 62.43 28.13 -12.67
CA LYS A 182 62.03 29.28 -11.85
C LYS A 182 60.64 29.07 -11.24
N ARG A 183 60.43 29.50 -9.99
CA ARG A 183 59.15 29.39 -9.25
C ARG A 183 58.56 30.76 -8.93
N GLY A 184 57.23 30.81 -8.78
CA GLY A 184 56.49 32.02 -8.44
C GLY A 184 56.67 33.13 -9.48
N VAL A 185 56.70 34.39 -9.03
CA VAL A 185 56.78 35.58 -9.90
C VAL A 185 58.02 35.56 -10.83
N ARG A 186 59.10 34.89 -10.43
CA ARG A 186 60.33 34.78 -11.23
C ARG A 186 60.18 33.96 -12.52
N ALA A 187 59.13 33.14 -12.62
CA ALA A 187 58.84 32.38 -13.83
C ALA A 187 58.29 33.25 -14.99
N GLY A 188 57.86 34.49 -14.70
CA GLY A 188 57.28 35.40 -15.69
C GLY A 188 55.90 34.95 -16.20
N GLN A 189 55.22 35.84 -16.92
CA GLN A 189 53.96 35.54 -17.61
C GLN A 189 54.22 34.84 -18.95
N CYS A 190 53.31 33.96 -19.36
CA CYS A 190 53.40 33.24 -20.63
C CYS A 190 53.28 34.17 -21.85
N ARG A 191 52.27 35.07 -21.87
CA ARG A 191 52.02 36.04 -22.94
C ARG A 191 51.78 35.48 -24.34
N HIS A 192 51.48 34.18 -24.47
CA HIS A 192 51.02 33.62 -25.74
C HIS A 192 49.81 34.39 -26.27
N ASP A 193 49.76 34.65 -27.57
CA ASP A 193 48.62 35.30 -28.20
C ASP A 193 47.42 34.36 -28.22
N LEU A 194 46.34 34.72 -27.54
CA LEU A 194 45.17 33.86 -27.40
C LEU A 194 44.31 33.81 -28.66
N ARG A 195 44.54 34.74 -29.60
CA ARG A 195 43.83 34.81 -30.89
C ARG A 195 44.37 33.81 -31.90
N THR A 196 45.58 33.31 -31.69
CA THR A 196 46.25 32.35 -32.58
C THR A 196 46.11 30.91 -32.12
N VAL A 197 45.23 30.65 -31.14
CA VAL A 197 44.98 29.30 -30.62
C VAL A 197 44.11 28.55 -31.63
N ASP A 198 44.52 27.34 -32.00
CA ASP A 198 43.73 26.49 -32.89
C ASP A 198 42.46 25.98 -32.20
N VAL A 199 41.36 25.90 -32.95
CA VAL A 199 40.07 25.40 -32.49
C VAL A 199 39.50 24.39 -33.47
N VAL A 200 38.72 23.44 -32.93
CA VAL A 200 38.06 22.40 -33.73
C VAL A 200 36.73 22.95 -34.27
N PRO A 201 36.54 23.02 -35.60
CA PRO A 201 35.27 23.46 -36.18
C PRO A 201 34.16 22.44 -35.91
N VAL A 202 32.94 22.94 -35.69
CA VAL A 202 31.71 22.17 -35.50
C VAL A 202 30.75 22.57 -36.60
N GLN A 203 30.10 21.61 -37.25
CA GLN A 203 29.13 21.92 -38.29
C GLN A 203 27.94 22.71 -37.70
N PRO A 204 27.57 23.88 -38.25
CA PRO A 204 26.39 24.63 -37.81
C PRO A 204 25.13 23.78 -37.89
N GLY A 205 24.28 23.83 -36.86
CA GLY A 205 23.02 23.08 -36.81
C GLY A 205 23.17 21.57 -36.54
N SER A 206 24.39 21.07 -36.35
CA SER A 206 24.67 19.74 -35.79
C SER A 206 24.06 19.55 -34.40
N GLU A 207 24.04 18.31 -33.91
CA GLU A 207 23.55 18.00 -32.57
C GLU A 207 24.28 18.80 -31.49
N LEU A 208 25.61 18.85 -31.54
CA LEU A 208 26.42 19.64 -30.59
C LEU A 208 25.99 21.11 -30.60
N SER A 209 25.80 21.68 -31.79
CA SER A 209 25.34 23.07 -31.95
C SER A 209 23.97 23.31 -31.32
N ARG A 210 23.03 22.36 -31.46
CA ARG A 210 21.69 22.47 -30.87
C ARG A 210 21.73 22.32 -29.35
N VAL A 211 22.54 21.41 -28.84
CA VAL A 211 22.72 21.17 -27.41
C VAL A 211 23.30 22.41 -26.73
N GLN A 212 24.36 23.01 -27.29
CA GLN A 212 24.91 24.26 -26.72
C GLN A 212 23.89 25.41 -26.80
N ALA A 213 23.22 25.60 -27.94
CA ALA A 213 22.23 26.67 -28.09
C ALA A 213 21.08 26.55 -27.08
N ARG A 214 20.60 25.32 -26.83
CA ARG A 214 19.58 25.07 -25.80
C ARG A 214 20.10 25.35 -24.39
N ILE A 215 21.32 24.94 -24.07
CA ILE A 215 21.92 25.23 -22.76
C ILE A 215 22.03 26.75 -22.55
N ASP A 216 22.48 27.48 -23.58
CA ASP A 216 22.58 28.93 -23.55
C ASP A 216 21.19 29.58 -23.37
N GLU A 217 20.16 29.06 -24.04
CA GLU A 217 18.77 29.49 -23.84
C GLU A 217 18.29 29.28 -22.40
N VAL A 218 18.56 28.12 -21.80
CA VAL A 218 18.17 27.84 -20.40
C VAL A 218 18.91 28.74 -19.41
N LEU A 219 20.19 29.06 -19.67
CA LEU A 219 20.98 30.00 -18.86
C LEU A 219 20.39 31.41 -18.86
N GLU A 220 19.82 31.85 -19.98
CA GLU A 220 19.22 33.18 -20.12
C GLU A 220 17.75 33.22 -19.70
N ALA A 221 16.95 32.20 -20.05
CA ALA A 221 15.52 32.13 -19.76
C ALA A 221 15.19 31.74 -18.31
N GLY A 222 16.12 31.09 -17.59
CA GLY A 222 15.94 30.67 -16.20
C GLY A 222 14.96 29.49 -16.02
N SER A 223 14.51 28.86 -17.10
CA SER A 223 13.63 27.70 -17.09
C SER A 223 13.86 26.81 -18.32
N ALA A 224 13.42 25.56 -18.24
CA ALA A 224 13.56 24.57 -19.30
C ALA A 224 12.38 23.60 -19.30
N THR A 225 12.12 22.96 -20.45
CA THR A 225 11.26 21.78 -20.49
C THR A 225 12.07 20.51 -20.23
N LEU A 226 11.63 19.73 -19.24
CA LEU A 226 12.19 18.45 -18.87
C LEU A 226 11.06 17.42 -18.80
N ALA A 227 11.15 16.35 -19.61
CA ALA A 227 10.21 15.24 -19.56
C ALA A 227 8.72 15.66 -19.68
N GLY A 228 8.43 16.63 -20.55
CA GLY A 228 7.07 17.18 -20.76
C GLY A 228 6.62 18.24 -19.75
N THR A 229 7.45 18.59 -18.76
CA THR A 229 7.12 19.58 -17.72
C THR A 229 8.08 20.76 -17.73
N THR A 230 7.59 21.96 -17.45
CA THR A 230 8.44 23.14 -17.28
C THR A 230 9.06 23.13 -15.88
N VAL A 231 10.38 23.19 -15.82
CA VAL A 231 11.19 23.22 -14.58
C VAL A 231 12.04 24.48 -14.54
N ALA A 232 12.40 24.93 -13.33
CA ALA A 232 13.35 26.02 -13.16
C ALA A 232 14.77 25.60 -13.57
N ALA A 233 15.58 26.53 -14.06
CA ALA A 233 16.95 26.26 -14.49
C ALA A 233 17.80 25.50 -13.44
N PRO A 234 17.72 25.80 -12.13
CA PRO A 234 18.50 25.04 -11.12
C PRO A 234 18.15 23.56 -11.07
N GLU A 235 16.89 23.21 -11.32
CA GLU A 235 16.47 21.82 -11.39
C GLU A 235 17.01 21.16 -12.66
N PHE A 236 16.86 21.83 -13.81
CA PHE A 236 17.40 21.36 -15.07
C PHE A 236 18.91 21.08 -15.00
N PHE A 237 19.72 22.03 -14.51
CA PHE A 237 21.17 21.86 -14.42
C PHE A 237 21.60 20.79 -13.41
N ARG A 238 20.88 20.65 -12.28
CA ARG A 238 21.14 19.53 -11.36
C ARG A 238 20.82 18.19 -11.99
N VAL A 239 19.76 18.11 -12.81
CA VAL A 239 19.43 16.89 -13.56
C VAL A 239 20.51 16.61 -14.62
N LEU A 240 20.85 17.61 -15.44
CA LEU A 240 21.88 17.49 -16.47
C LEU A 240 23.23 17.05 -15.89
N ARG A 241 23.67 17.67 -14.78
CA ARG A 241 24.86 17.27 -14.02
C ARG A 241 24.80 15.79 -13.61
N GLY A 242 23.67 15.36 -13.07
CA GLY A 242 23.44 13.99 -12.65
C GLY A 242 23.53 12.99 -13.80
N THR A 243 22.94 13.32 -14.94
CA THR A 243 22.98 12.47 -16.14
C THR A 243 24.42 12.33 -16.62
N VAL A 244 25.15 13.44 -16.74
CA VAL A 244 26.55 13.42 -17.19
C VAL A 244 27.42 12.62 -16.21
N ALA A 245 27.28 12.83 -14.90
CA ALA A 245 28.01 12.06 -13.90
C ALA A 245 27.71 10.55 -13.97
N LEU A 246 26.45 10.19 -14.23
CA LEU A 246 26.05 8.80 -14.41
C LEU A 246 26.64 8.20 -15.70
N ILE A 247 26.62 8.94 -16.81
CA ILE A 247 27.26 8.52 -18.08
C ILE A 247 28.75 8.28 -17.87
N MET A 248 29.45 9.25 -17.26
CA MET A 248 30.87 9.15 -16.96
C MET A 248 31.19 7.90 -16.15
N TYR A 249 30.33 7.52 -15.19
CA TYR A 249 30.53 6.36 -14.33
C TYR A 249 30.14 5.03 -14.97
N ALA A 250 28.99 4.96 -15.63
CA ALA A 250 28.29 3.71 -15.94
C ALA A 250 28.29 3.31 -17.42
N ALA A 251 28.24 4.28 -18.35
CA ALA A 251 27.97 4.01 -19.76
C ALA A 251 29.10 3.23 -20.45
N SER A 252 28.81 2.51 -21.54
CA SER A 252 29.87 2.02 -22.43
C SER A 252 30.26 3.09 -23.46
N ALA A 253 31.50 3.04 -23.96
CA ALA A 253 31.95 3.96 -25.02
C ALA A 253 31.07 3.83 -26.27
N LYS A 254 30.69 2.61 -26.62
CA LYS A 254 29.84 2.31 -27.78
C LYS A 254 28.46 2.97 -27.66
N ASP A 255 27.82 2.87 -26.50
CA ASP A 255 26.47 3.43 -26.30
C ASP A 255 26.50 4.96 -26.42
N VAL A 256 27.50 5.60 -25.80
CA VAL A 256 27.62 7.06 -25.85
C VAL A 256 27.97 7.53 -27.25
N SER A 257 28.89 6.86 -27.94
CA SER A 257 29.23 7.18 -29.34
C SER A 257 28.05 7.01 -30.29
N SER A 258 27.10 6.11 -30.00
CA SER A 258 25.87 5.95 -30.79
C SER A 258 24.86 7.09 -30.62
N LEU A 259 24.90 7.76 -29.47
CA LEU A 259 24.05 8.91 -29.14
C LEU A 259 24.65 10.23 -29.60
N VAL A 260 25.98 10.29 -29.72
CA VAL A 260 26.69 11.45 -30.25
C VAL A 260 26.63 11.37 -31.77
N GLY A 261 25.73 12.14 -32.38
CA GLY A 261 25.38 12.06 -33.78
C GLY A 261 26.57 12.05 -34.75
N GLU A 262 26.38 11.46 -35.92
CA GLU A 262 27.45 11.15 -36.87
C GLU A 262 28.32 12.36 -37.25
N THR A 263 27.70 13.54 -37.28
CA THR A 263 28.30 14.86 -37.57
C THR A 263 29.28 15.37 -36.49
N ALA A 264 29.42 14.69 -35.36
CA ALA A 264 30.36 15.09 -34.31
C ALA A 264 31.83 15.01 -34.81
N PRO A 265 32.66 16.03 -34.51
CA PRO A 265 34.08 16.03 -34.86
C PRO A 265 34.83 14.81 -34.32
N ARG A 266 35.91 14.44 -35.00
CA ARG A 266 36.76 13.30 -34.62
C ARG A 266 37.29 13.43 -33.20
N GLU A 267 37.67 14.64 -32.82
CA GLU A 267 38.22 14.99 -31.51
C GLU A 267 37.23 14.72 -30.37
N VAL A 268 35.92 14.85 -30.61
CA VAL A 268 34.87 14.51 -29.63
C VAL A 268 34.83 13.01 -29.40
N LYS A 269 34.83 12.22 -30.49
CA LYS A 269 34.79 10.75 -30.43
C LYS A 269 36.05 10.20 -29.76
N GLU A 270 37.23 10.68 -30.16
CA GLU A 270 38.51 10.28 -29.56
C GLU A 270 38.61 10.67 -28.08
N SER A 271 38.05 11.81 -27.67
CA SER A 271 38.06 12.22 -26.26
C SER A 271 37.13 11.37 -25.41
N LEU A 272 35.97 10.98 -25.93
CA LEU A 272 35.07 10.02 -25.29
C LEU A 272 35.74 8.65 -25.13
N GLU A 273 36.32 8.11 -26.20
CA GLU A 273 37.03 6.82 -26.18
C GLU A 273 38.16 6.83 -25.14
N ARG A 274 39.04 7.84 -25.18
CA ARG A 274 40.14 8.00 -24.21
C ARG A 274 39.63 8.06 -22.76
N TRP A 275 38.52 8.77 -22.52
CA TRP A 275 37.92 8.86 -21.20
C TRP A 275 37.44 7.49 -20.71
N PHE A 276 36.68 6.77 -21.54
CA PHE A 276 36.11 5.48 -21.16
C PHE A 276 37.18 4.41 -20.97
N ASP A 277 38.21 4.37 -21.82
CA ASP A 277 39.37 3.48 -21.65
C ASP A 277 40.11 3.76 -20.33
N THR A 278 40.39 5.03 -20.04
CA THR A 278 41.08 5.43 -18.81
C THR A 278 40.24 5.11 -17.57
N ARG A 279 38.93 5.35 -17.65
CA ARG A 279 37.98 5.02 -16.59
C ARG A 279 37.93 3.52 -16.33
N ASP A 280 37.78 2.70 -17.37
CA ASP A 280 37.65 1.25 -17.21
C ASP A 280 38.95 0.62 -16.71
N ALA A 281 40.12 1.10 -17.18
CA ALA A 281 41.42 0.73 -16.61
C ALA A 281 41.54 1.11 -15.11
N THR A 282 41.02 2.29 -14.74
CA THR A 282 41.01 2.76 -13.35
C THR A 282 40.10 1.90 -12.46
N LEU A 283 38.89 1.59 -12.92
CA LEU A 283 37.96 0.72 -12.21
C LEU A 283 38.51 -0.70 -12.04
N ALA A 284 39.13 -1.26 -13.08
CA ALA A 284 39.79 -2.56 -13.01
C ALA A 284 40.93 -2.57 -11.97
N ARG A 285 41.74 -1.50 -11.90
CA ARG A 285 42.78 -1.34 -10.88
C ARG A 285 42.21 -1.26 -9.47
N LEU A 286 41.14 -0.49 -9.26
CA LEU A 286 40.47 -0.35 -7.96
C LEU A 286 39.82 -1.66 -7.50
N GLN A 287 39.23 -2.41 -8.43
CA GLN A 287 38.64 -3.71 -8.17
C GLN A 287 39.70 -4.74 -7.74
N ARG A 288 40.83 -4.84 -8.47
CA ARG A 288 41.97 -5.67 -8.04
C ARG A 288 42.49 -5.30 -6.65
N SER A 289 42.65 -4.00 -6.38
CA SER A 289 43.09 -3.52 -5.07
C SER A 289 42.10 -3.87 -3.95
N LYS A 290 40.81 -3.88 -4.23
CA LYS A 290 39.76 -4.30 -3.29
C LYS A 290 39.80 -5.80 -3.02
N GLU A 291 40.04 -6.62 -4.05
CA GLU A 291 40.16 -8.08 -3.92
C GLU A 291 41.38 -8.46 -3.07
N VAL A 292 42.54 -7.83 -3.32
CA VAL A 292 43.75 -8.00 -2.50
C VAL A 292 43.51 -7.60 -1.04
N ALA A 293 42.85 -6.46 -0.80
CA ALA A 293 42.50 -6.03 0.56
C ALA A 293 41.54 -7.01 1.26
N ALA A 294 40.56 -7.56 0.53
CA ALA A 294 39.61 -8.53 1.07
C ALA A 294 40.31 -9.84 1.49
N GLN A 295 41.32 -10.29 0.72
CA GLN A 295 42.16 -11.44 1.08
C GLN A 295 42.98 -11.19 2.36
N ALA A 296 43.36 -9.94 2.62
CA ALA A 296 44.02 -9.51 3.85
C ALA A 296 43.06 -9.23 5.04
N GLY A 297 41.76 -9.51 4.89
CA GLY A 297 40.75 -9.24 5.93
C GLY A 297 40.32 -7.77 6.03
N GLU A 298 40.79 -6.90 5.13
CA GLU A 298 40.47 -5.47 5.13
C GLU A 298 39.24 -5.14 4.27
N LYS A 299 38.38 -4.26 4.78
CA LYS A 299 37.21 -3.77 4.04
C LYS A 299 37.56 -2.51 3.25
N ARG A 300 37.81 -2.66 1.95
CA ARG A 300 38.00 -1.53 1.02
C ARG A 300 36.76 -1.28 0.17
N ARG A 301 36.37 0.00 0.04
CA ARG A 301 35.25 0.43 -0.83
C ARG A 301 35.78 1.19 -2.04
N ILE A 302 35.20 0.92 -3.20
CA ILE A 302 35.38 1.76 -4.38
C ILE A 302 34.52 3.02 -4.18
N ALA A 303 35.08 4.18 -4.47
CA ALA A 303 34.46 5.49 -4.27
C ALA A 303 34.25 6.17 -5.64
N PRO A 304 33.19 5.79 -6.40
CA PRO A 304 32.90 6.35 -7.73
C PRO A 304 32.87 7.86 -7.78
N GLN A 305 32.40 8.50 -6.70
CA GLN A 305 32.27 9.94 -6.61
C GLN A 305 33.58 10.70 -6.83
N LYS A 306 34.76 10.08 -6.59
CA LYS A 306 36.04 10.74 -6.85
C LYS A 306 36.30 10.94 -8.35
N MET A 307 35.70 10.12 -9.21
CA MET A 307 35.84 10.18 -10.66
C MET A 307 34.86 11.16 -11.31
N THR A 308 33.75 11.45 -10.62
CA THR A 308 32.66 12.32 -11.11
C THR A 308 32.51 13.61 -10.30
N ALA A 309 33.40 13.84 -9.31
CA ALA A 309 33.36 15.01 -8.44
C ALA A 309 33.62 16.33 -9.17
N PHE A 310 34.34 16.28 -10.29
CA PHE A 310 34.68 17.46 -11.08
C PHE A 310 34.19 17.29 -12.51
N ALA A 311 33.67 18.38 -13.09
CA ALA A 311 33.41 18.43 -14.51
C ALA A 311 34.73 18.31 -15.30
N PRO A 312 34.77 17.47 -16.35
CA PRO A 312 35.91 17.42 -17.27
C PRO A 312 36.20 18.78 -17.89
N ALA A 313 37.47 19.20 -17.87
CA ALA A 313 37.88 20.48 -18.45
C ALA A 313 38.00 20.47 -19.98
N ASP A 314 37.99 19.29 -20.60
CA ASP A 314 38.09 19.11 -22.06
C ASP A 314 36.73 19.42 -22.73
N PRO A 315 36.65 20.47 -23.57
CA PRO A 315 35.41 20.85 -24.24
C PRO A 315 34.90 19.80 -25.22
N ALA A 316 35.79 19.01 -25.84
CA ALA A 316 35.39 17.94 -26.74
C ALA A 316 34.67 16.82 -25.96
N LEU A 317 35.25 16.41 -24.82
CA LEU A 317 34.64 15.43 -23.93
C LEU A 317 33.31 15.93 -23.35
N MET A 318 33.26 17.17 -22.87
CA MET A 318 32.02 17.76 -22.35
C MET A 318 30.93 17.86 -23.42
N GLY A 319 31.27 18.23 -24.66
CA GLY A 319 30.32 18.28 -25.76
C GLY A 319 29.71 16.92 -26.08
N GLY A 320 30.52 15.86 -26.11
CA GLY A 320 30.05 14.50 -26.30
C GLY A 320 29.15 14.01 -25.16
N LEU A 321 29.57 14.22 -23.91
CA LEU A 321 28.79 13.82 -22.73
C LEU A 321 27.47 14.58 -22.61
N LEU A 322 27.47 15.89 -22.89
CA LEU A 322 26.26 16.71 -22.86
C LEU A 322 25.30 16.31 -23.99
N SER A 323 25.79 16.02 -25.19
CA SER A 323 24.94 15.55 -26.29
C SER A 323 24.22 14.25 -25.92
N ALA A 324 24.97 13.26 -25.42
CA ALA A 324 24.39 12.01 -24.94
C ALA A 324 23.42 12.19 -23.76
N ALA A 325 23.76 13.07 -22.81
CA ALA A 325 22.86 13.39 -21.70
C ALA A 325 21.54 14.01 -22.18
N THR A 326 21.61 14.89 -23.17
CA THR A 326 20.44 15.57 -23.73
C THR A 326 19.53 14.57 -24.46
N ALA A 327 20.10 13.60 -25.20
CA ALA A 327 19.34 12.54 -25.85
C ALA A 327 18.50 11.70 -24.86
N TYR A 328 19.00 11.48 -23.64
CA TYR A 328 18.24 10.82 -22.57
C TYR A 328 17.15 11.72 -21.97
N LEU A 329 17.41 13.03 -21.85
CA LEU A 329 16.50 13.98 -21.19
C LEU A 329 15.44 14.58 -22.12
N ASP A 330 15.62 14.49 -23.45
CA ASP A 330 14.65 14.88 -24.48
C ASP A 330 13.55 13.85 -24.70
N ALA A 331 12.91 13.51 -23.59
CA ALA A 331 11.70 12.72 -23.55
C ALA A 331 10.47 13.65 -23.44
N GLY A 332 9.36 13.25 -24.08
CA GLY A 332 8.09 13.95 -23.95
C GLY A 332 7.38 13.70 -22.61
N SER A 333 7.85 12.73 -21.83
CA SER A 333 7.30 12.38 -20.52
C SER A 333 8.36 11.80 -19.57
N VAL A 334 8.08 11.81 -18.27
CA VAL A 334 8.94 11.18 -17.24
C VAL A 334 9.08 9.67 -17.48
N MET A 335 8.03 9.03 -18.02
CA MET A 335 8.04 7.61 -18.34
C MET A 335 9.00 7.28 -19.48
N GLU A 336 8.95 8.08 -20.55
CA GLU A 336 9.85 7.93 -21.68
C GLU A 336 11.31 8.21 -21.28
N ALA A 337 11.55 9.21 -20.41
CA ALA A 337 12.88 9.44 -19.84
C ALA A 337 13.37 8.22 -19.06
N ALA A 338 12.52 7.59 -18.25
CA ALA A 338 12.87 6.41 -17.47
C ALA A 338 13.22 5.21 -18.36
N HIS A 339 12.43 5.00 -19.43
CA HIS A 339 12.69 3.95 -20.41
C HIS A 339 14.02 4.16 -21.13
N ARG A 340 14.29 5.38 -21.63
CA ARG A 340 15.55 5.71 -22.31
C ARG A 340 16.76 5.57 -21.39
N MET A 341 16.62 5.95 -20.12
CA MET A 341 17.71 5.90 -19.14
C MET A 341 17.91 4.52 -18.51
N ALA A 342 16.99 3.57 -18.73
CA ALA A 342 17.03 2.27 -18.07
C ALA A 342 18.34 1.49 -18.27
N PRO A 343 18.88 1.34 -19.49
CA PRO A 343 20.13 0.61 -19.70
C PRO A 343 21.32 1.25 -18.99
N LEU A 344 21.39 2.59 -19.01
CA LEU A 344 22.47 3.34 -18.35
C LEU A 344 22.44 3.16 -16.84
N LEU A 345 21.23 3.25 -16.29
CA LEU A 345 20.95 3.03 -14.89
C LEU A 345 21.39 1.60 -14.51
N GLU A 346 20.94 0.56 -15.23
CA GLU A 346 21.28 -0.86 -15.04
C GLU A 346 22.79 -1.13 -15.01
N MET A 347 23.53 -0.61 -15.98
CA MET A 347 24.99 -0.70 -16.01
C MET A 347 25.64 -0.10 -14.76
N GLY A 348 25.09 1.00 -14.25
CA GLY A 348 25.55 1.62 -13.00
C GLY A 348 25.37 0.70 -11.79
N SER A 349 24.27 -0.05 -11.73
CA SER A 349 23.99 -1.01 -10.63
C SER A 349 24.90 -2.23 -10.68
N ALA A 350 25.16 -2.75 -11.89
CA ALA A 350 26.05 -3.89 -12.10
C ALA A 350 27.50 -3.61 -11.65
N ARG A 351 27.95 -2.34 -11.66
CA ARG A 351 29.31 -1.92 -11.26
C ARG A 351 29.54 -1.87 -9.73
N GLY A 352 28.64 -2.44 -8.93
CA GLY A 352 28.91 -2.84 -7.54
C GLY A 352 28.68 -1.76 -6.47
N GLY A 353 28.03 -0.65 -6.81
CA GLY A 353 27.46 0.30 -5.87
C GLY A 353 25.94 0.16 -5.83
N ARG A 354 25.30 0.37 -4.67
CA ARG A 354 23.85 0.69 -4.71
C ARG A 354 23.73 1.98 -5.51
N THR A 355 23.24 1.93 -6.74
CA THR A 355 23.07 3.12 -7.59
C THR A 355 22.23 4.17 -6.89
N SER A 356 21.27 3.77 -6.04
CA SER A 356 20.59 4.68 -5.11
C SER A 356 21.55 5.45 -4.21
N SER A 357 22.56 4.80 -3.62
CA SER A 357 23.60 5.48 -2.84
C SER A 357 24.55 6.35 -3.69
N PHE A 358 24.65 6.12 -5.01
CA PHE A 358 25.38 7.00 -5.93
C PHE A 358 24.53 8.26 -6.23
N ILE A 359 23.23 8.07 -6.48
CA ILE A 359 22.22 9.12 -6.68
C ILE A 359 22.09 10.02 -5.43
N THR A 360 21.97 9.41 -4.24
CA THR A 360 21.86 10.15 -2.97
C THR A 360 23.17 10.85 -2.59
N ARG A 361 24.35 10.27 -2.88
CA ARG A 361 25.66 10.88 -2.55
C ARG A 361 26.07 12.01 -3.50
N LEU A 362 25.58 12.02 -4.73
CA LEU A 362 25.75 13.14 -5.67
C LEU A 362 24.68 14.24 -5.49
N GLY A 363 23.74 14.06 -4.56
CA GLY A 363 22.65 15.00 -4.31
C GLY A 363 21.75 15.18 -5.52
N LEU A 364 21.54 14.12 -6.32
CA LEU A 364 20.77 14.23 -7.55
C LEU A 364 19.29 14.57 -7.24
N PRO A 365 18.62 15.38 -8.07
CA PRO A 365 17.25 15.83 -7.83
C PRO A 365 16.24 14.69 -7.63
N PRO A 366 15.09 14.96 -7.00
CA PRO A 366 13.96 14.02 -6.88
C PRO A 366 13.59 13.33 -8.20
N PHE A 367 13.75 14.04 -9.33
CA PHE A 367 13.61 13.50 -10.68
C PHE A 367 14.42 12.21 -10.92
N PHE A 368 15.69 12.15 -10.49
CA PHE A 368 16.51 10.94 -10.63
C PHE A 368 16.06 9.79 -9.74
N MET A 369 15.55 10.10 -8.55
CA MET A 369 14.97 9.08 -7.69
C MET A 369 13.69 8.53 -8.32
N GLN A 370 12.87 9.38 -8.94
CA GLN A 370 11.68 8.97 -9.69
C GLN A 370 12.04 8.10 -10.89
N LEU A 371 13.03 8.49 -11.71
CA LEU A 371 13.53 7.67 -12.83
C LEU A 371 14.14 6.36 -12.34
N TYR A 372 14.96 6.40 -11.29
CA TYR A 372 15.55 5.21 -10.67
C TYR A 372 14.48 4.25 -10.16
N SER A 373 13.43 4.75 -9.50
CA SER A 373 12.28 3.94 -9.06
C SER A 373 11.53 3.34 -10.25
N LEU A 374 11.30 4.10 -11.32
CA LEU A 374 10.63 3.60 -12.52
C LEU A 374 11.47 2.54 -13.26
N THR A 375 12.80 2.70 -13.27
CA THR A 375 13.74 1.79 -13.93
C THR A 375 14.05 0.52 -13.13
N PHE A 376 14.26 0.62 -11.81
CA PHE A 376 14.94 -0.41 -11.04
C PHE A 376 14.13 -1.12 -9.96
N ASP A 377 12.91 -0.70 -9.66
CA ASP A 377 12.39 -0.92 -8.31
C ASP A 377 11.94 -2.35 -7.99
N THR A 378 12.91 -3.24 -7.72
CA THR A 378 12.79 -4.46 -6.90
C THR A 378 13.17 -4.23 -5.42
N LYS A 379 13.33 -3.00 -4.90
CA LYS A 379 13.61 -2.80 -3.46
C LYS A 379 12.95 -1.55 -2.83
N ARG A 380 11.66 -1.72 -2.54
CA ARG A 380 10.95 -1.55 -1.24
C ARG A 380 10.96 -0.21 -0.47
N GLU A 381 11.76 0.80 -0.78
CA GLU A 381 11.79 2.05 0.04
C GLU A 381 11.18 3.30 -0.61
N TYR A 382 10.80 3.28 -1.90
CA TYR A 382 10.35 4.49 -2.60
C TYR A 382 9.06 4.34 -3.45
N LEU A 383 8.38 3.19 -3.38
CA LEU A 383 7.04 3.06 -4.00
C LEU A 383 6.00 3.96 -3.34
N PHE A 384 6.25 4.41 -2.10
CA PHE A 384 5.38 5.28 -1.33
C PHE A 384 6.22 6.40 -0.74
N ASP A 385 6.21 7.58 -1.38
CA ASP A 385 6.82 8.78 -0.80
C ASP A 385 5.92 9.31 0.34
N PRO A 386 6.38 9.31 1.62
CA PRO A 386 5.67 9.95 2.72
C PRO A 386 5.75 11.50 2.65
N ARG A 387 6.39 12.05 1.60
CA ARG A 387 6.68 13.48 1.45
C ARG A 387 6.08 14.10 0.20
N ARG A 388 4.91 13.66 -0.26
CA ARG A 388 3.93 14.62 -0.76
C ARG A 388 3.40 15.39 0.45
N PRO A 389 3.75 16.67 0.67
CA PRO A 389 2.94 17.50 1.51
C PRO A 389 1.68 17.79 0.68
N ALA A 390 0.64 16.96 0.84
CA ALA A 390 -0.67 17.55 0.89
C ALA A 390 -0.57 18.57 2.04
N GLN A 391 -0.73 19.84 1.70
CA GLN A 391 -0.80 20.89 2.70
C GLN A 391 -1.79 20.44 3.77
N THR A 392 -1.34 20.45 5.02
CA THR A 392 -2.05 20.14 6.28
C THR A 392 -2.09 18.66 6.74
N GLY A 393 -1.30 18.37 7.79
CA GLY A 393 -1.71 17.63 8.99
C GLY A 393 -1.79 16.08 8.99
N SER A 394 -0.85 15.45 9.72
CA SER A 394 -0.97 14.15 10.43
C SER A 394 -0.98 12.83 9.61
N LYS A 395 0.04 11.99 9.86
CA LYS A 395 0.13 10.50 9.71
C LYS A 395 -0.78 9.80 8.68
N GLY A 396 -0.17 9.30 7.60
CA GLY A 396 -0.73 8.30 6.67
C GLY A 396 -1.31 8.94 5.39
N SER A 397 -0.81 8.57 4.20
CA SER A 397 -1.33 9.08 2.92
C SER A 397 -2.74 8.57 2.57
N TYR A 398 -3.25 7.58 3.30
CA TYR A 398 -4.54 6.93 3.11
C TYR A 398 -5.21 6.71 4.47
N ALA A 399 -6.53 6.86 4.54
CA ALA A 399 -7.31 6.87 5.78
C ALA A 399 -7.68 5.46 6.30
N PHE A 400 -7.13 4.39 5.70
CA PHE A 400 -7.33 3.01 6.14
C PHE A 400 -6.05 2.41 6.74
N GLU A 401 -6.21 1.29 7.45
CA GLU A 401 -5.14 0.56 8.11
C GLU A 401 -5.05 -0.87 7.53
N PRO A 402 -3.94 -1.60 7.76
CA PRO A 402 -3.79 -2.98 7.29
C PRO A 402 -4.89 -3.93 7.77
N ARG A 403 -5.51 -3.65 8.93
CA ARG A 403 -6.65 -4.43 9.45
C ARG A 403 -7.89 -4.36 8.54
N HIS A 404 -7.98 -3.33 7.69
CA HIS A 404 -9.06 -3.14 6.73
C HIS A 404 -8.84 -3.83 5.39
N ILE A 405 -7.73 -4.56 5.24
CA ILE A 405 -7.36 -5.25 4.00
C ILE A 405 -7.59 -6.77 4.21
N PRO A 406 -8.30 -7.44 3.30
CA PRO A 406 -8.45 -8.89 3.35
C PRO A 406 -7.10 -9.58 3.08
N GLN A 407 -6.90 -10.82 3.54
CA GLN A 407 -5.65 -11.55 3.24
C GLN A 407 -5.56 -11.94 1.75
N LEU A 408 -6.71 -12.25 1.14
CA LEU A 408 -6.89 -12.44 -0.29
C LEU A 408 -7.76 -11.31 -0.83
N PHE A 409 -7.29 -10.65 -1.87
CA PHE A 409 -7.96 -9.49 -2.47
C PHE A 409 -9.37 -9.88 -2.92
N CYS A 410 -10.35 -8.97 -2.83
CA CYS A 410 -11.74 -9.28 -3.16
C CYS A 410 -11.84 -9.88 -4.58
N ARG A 411 -12.59 -10.98 -4.74
CA ARG A 411 -12.64 -11.71 -6.02
C ARG A 411 -13.27 -10.88 -7.12
N ASP A 412 -14.38 -10.21 -6.82
CA ASP A 412 -15.13 -9.42 -7.80
C ASP A 412 -14.33 -8.20 -8.27
N GLU A 413 -13.59 -7.55 -7.36
CA GLU A 413 -12.67 -6.46 -7.72
C GLU A 413 -11.45 -6.96 -8.49
N TYR A 414 -10.91 -8.13 -8.14
CA TYR A 414 -9.85 -8.76 -8.91
C TYR A 414 -10.31 -9.04 -10.35
N ASP A 415 -11.48 -9.66 -10.51
CA ASP A 415 -12.02 -10.06 -11.80
C ASP A 415 -12.33 -8.87 -12.72
N SER A 416 -12.86 -7.79 -12.15
CA SER A 416 -13.20 -6.58 -12.90
C SER A 416 -12.00 -5.68 -13.21
N ARG A 417 -11.04 -5.53 -12.28
CA ARG A 417 -9.94 -4.54 -12.41
C ARG A 417 -8.60 -5.15 -12.79
N PHE A 418 -8.27 -6.32 -12.24
CA PHE A 418 -6.90 -6.83 -12.25
C PHE A 418 -6.67 -8.08 -13.11
N ARG A 419 -7.70 -8.90 -13.38
CA ARG A 419 -7.59 -10.15 -14.16
C ARG A 419 -6.84 -9.97 -15.48
N LYS A 420 -7.11 -8.86 -16.18
CA LYS A 420 -6.47 -8.45 -17.44
C LYS A 420 -4.93 -8.43 -17.38
N PHE A 421 -4.34 -8.13 -16.22
CA PHE A 421 -2.89 -8.03 -16.07
C PHE A 421 -2.19 -9.39 -15.85
N PHE A 422 -2.93 -10.39 -15.38
CA PHE A 422 -2.38 -11.69 -15.00
C PHE A 422 -2.81 -12.84 -15.93
N GLU A 423 -3.71 -12.57 -16.88
CA GLU A 423 -4.21 -13.57 -17.84
C GLU A 423 -3.10 -14.19 -18.70
N GLY A 424 -2.99 -15.52 -18.71
CA GLY A 424 -1.94 -16.24 -19.44
C GLY A 424 -0.60 -16.38 -18.70
N LEU A 425 -0.48 -15.87 -17.47
CA LEU A 425 0.66 -16.17 -16.60
C LEU A 425 0.45 -17.49 -15.86
N ALA A 426 1.51 -18.28 -15.70
CA ALA A 426 1.49 -19.53 -14.94
C ALA A 426 1.46 -19.29 -13.40
N LEU A 427 0.48 -18.52 -12.94
CA LEU A 427 0.24 -18.16 -11.54
C LEU A 427 -1.14 -18.65 -11.12
N ARG A 428 -1.26 -19.10 -9.88
CA ARG A 428 -2.56 -19.41 -9.27
C ARG A 428 -3.28 -18.12 -8.88
N GLU A 429 -4.61 -18.10 -9.01
CA GLU A 429 -5.45 -16.94 -8.68
C GLU A 429 -5.19 -16.47 -7.23
N GLU A 430 -5.07 -17.40 -6.29
CA GLU A 430 -4.84 -17.09 -4.88
C GLU A 430 -3.49 -16.40 -4.65
N THR A 431 -2.46 -16.79 -5.40
CA THR A 431 -1.15 -16.13 -5.35
C THR A 431 -1.25 -14.69 -5.82
N VAL A 432 -2.03 -14.44 -6.88
CA VAL A 432 -2.23 -13.09 -7.43
C VAL A 432 -3.04 -12.22 -6.48
N ARG A 433 -4.16 -12.72 -5.97
CA ARG A 433 -5.02 -12.00 -5.02
C ARG A 433 -4.31 -11.74 -3.68
N LEU A 434 -3.48 -12.67 -3.21
CA LEU A 434 -2.58 -12.42 -2.08
C LEU A 434 -1.57 -11.31 -2.41
N THR A 435 -0.97 -11.34 -3.60
CA THR A 435 -0.02 -10.32 -4.05
C THR A 435 -0.66 -8.92 -4.02
N LEU A 436 -1.87 -8.77 -4.55
CA LEU A 436 -2.59 -7.49 -4.54
C LEU A 436 -2.88 -7.00 -3.12
N SER A 437 -3.28 -7.88 -2.21
CA SER A 437 -3.52 -7.50 -0.80
C SER A 437 -2.24 -7.09 -0.09
N VAL A 438 -1.12 -7.78 -0.37
CA VAL A 438 0.19 -7.43 0.16
C VAL A 438 0.65 -6.07 -0.37
N LEU A 439 0.51 -5.81 -1.67
CA LEU A 439 0.84 -4.52 -2.27
C LEU A 439 -0.05 -3.40 -1.70
N LEU A 440 -1.34 -3.69 -1.46
CA LEU A 440 -2.27 -2.75 -0.84
C LEU A 440 -1.89 -2.44 0.62
N ALA A 441 -1.43 -3.45 1.36
CA ALA A 441 -0.94 -3.27 2.73
C ALA A 441 0.40 -2.52 2.77
N GLU A 442 1.26 -2.71 1.76
CA GLU A 442 2.51 -1.97 1.64
C GLU A 442 2.29 -0.45 1.49
N LEU A 443 1.16 0.01 0.94
CA LEU A 443 0.81 1.45 0.86
C LEU A 443 0.65 2.12 2.22
N VAL A 444 0.27 1.36 3.25
CA VAL A 444 -0.10 1.89 4.58
C VAL A 444 0.81 1.38 5.71
N VAL A 445 1.60 0.33 5.46
CA VAL A 445 2.65 -0.14 6.37
C VAL A 445 3.95 0.54 5.96
N GLY A 446 4.45 1.48 6.78
CA GLY A 446 5.74 2.17 6.58
C GLY A 446 6.99 1.29 6.75
N GLY A 447 6.90 0.01 6.39
CA GLY A 447 7.89 -1.04 6.62
C GLY A 447 8.02 -2.00 5.44
N SER A 448 8.79 -3.07 5.65
CA SER A 448 9.05 -4.12 4.66
C SER A 448 7.77 -4.93 4.31
N ARG A 449 7.72 -5.55 3.12
CA ARG A 449 6.71 -6.61 2.77
C ARG A 449 6.51 -7.65 3.87
N ALA A 450 7.60 -7.90 4.58
CA ALA A 450 7.71 -8.86 5.63
C ALA A 450 6.91 -8.43 6.88
N GLU A 451 6.72 -7.12 7.08
CA GLU A 451 5.80 -6.49 8.04
C GLU A 451 4.39 -6.35 7.46
N ALA A 452 4.22 -6.07 6.16
CA ALA A 452 2.91 -6.08 5.52
C ALA A 452 2.24 -7.46 5.62
N LEU A 453 2.97 -8.53 5.31
CA LEU A 453 2.53 -9.92 5.52
C LEU A 453 2.15 -10.19 6.98
N LYS A 454 2.95 -9.71 7.94
CA LYS A 454 2.67 -9.86 9.36
C LYS A 454 1.40 -9.09 9.77
N ALA A 455 1.21 -7.86 9.26
CA ALA A 455 0.06 -7.02 9.54
C ALA A 455 -1.24 -7.62 8.97
N LEU A 456 -1.16 -8.28 7.81
CA LEU A 456 -2.26 -9.06 7.26
C LEU A 456 -2.50 -10.38 8.02
N GLY A 457 -1.58 -10.83 8.87
CA GLY A 457 -1.67 -12.12 9.56
C GLY A 457 -1.36 -13.32 8.66
N VAL A 458 -0.55 -13.12 7.61
CA VAL A 458 -0.14 -14.17 6.66
C VAL A 458 1.26 -14.67 7.04
N GLU A 459 1.42 -15.98 7.26
CA GLU A 459 2.73 -16.55 7.55
C GLU A 459 3.67 -16.51 6.33
N ARG A 460 4.92 -16.05 6.51
CA ARG A 460 5.91 -15.95 5.43
C ARG A 460 6.21 -17.28 4.73
N SER A 461 6.11 -18.39 5.45
CA SER A 461 6.29 -19.76 4.94
C SER A 461 5.23 -20.12 3.89
N ALA A 462 4.01 -19.62 4.05
CA ALA A 462 2.87 -19.87 3.15
C ALA A 462 3.00 -19.17 1.78
N VAL A 463 3.90 -18.19 1.67
CA VAL A 463 4.03 -17.30 0.50
C VAL A 463 5.16 -17.73 -0.46
N ARG A 464 5.88 -18.82 -0.15
CA ARG A 464 7.10 -19.36 -0.80
C ARG A 464 7.33 -18.86 -2.25
N GLY A 465 8.01 -17.71 -2.39
CA GLY A 465 8.39 -17.08 -3.67
C GLY A 465 7.26 -16.62 -4.60
N GLY A 466 5.99 -16.95 -4.33
CA GLY A 466 4.87 -16.72 -5.25
C GLY A 466 4.53 -15.24 -5.46
N VAL A 467 4.51 -14.46 -4.38
CA VAL A 467 4.27 -13.00 -4.44
C VAL A 467 5.38 -12.29 -5.21
N ASP A 468 6.64 -12.63 -4.94
CA ASP A 468 7.77 -12.04 -5.64
C ASP A 468 7.78 -12.43 -7.13
N LYS A 469 7.39 -13.69 -7.45
CA LYS A 469 7.25 -14.16 -8.83
C LYS A 469 6.10 -13.48 -9.57
N ALA A 470 4.96 -13.24 -8.92
CA ALA A 470 3.83 -12.53 -9.52
C ALA A 470 4.18 -11.09 -9.87
N ILE A 471 4.86 -10.40 -8.95
CA ILE A 471 5.37 -9.03 -9.18
C ILE A 471 6.41 -9.02 -10.31
N PHE A 472 7.31 -10.00 -10.34
CA PHE A 472 8.31 -10.14 -11.41
C PHE A 472 7.63 -10.30 -12.79
N LEU A 473 6.67 -11.21 -12.91
CA LEU A 473 5.99 -11.49 -14.18
C LEU A 473 5.13 -10.30 -14.66
N LEU A 474 4.50 -9.57 -13.74
CA LEU A 474 3.77 -8.35 -14.05
C LEU A 474 4.69 -7.27 -14.68
N ARG A 475 5.96 -7.22 -14.23
CA ARG A 475 6.98 -6.29 -14.74
C ARG A 475 7.54 -6.71 -16.08
N GLU A 476 7.86 -7.98 -16.27
CA GLU A 476 8.35 -8.48 -17.56
C GLU A 476 7.35 -8.23 -18.68
N ARG A 477 6.05 -8.22 -18.36
CA ARG A 477 4.98 -7.93 -19.32
C ARG A 477 4.73 -6.43 -19.57
N GLY A 478 5.40 -5.54 -18.85
CA GLY A 478 5.17 -4.08 -18.93
C GLY A 478 3.84 -3.58 -18.34
N ALA A 479 3.03 -4.46 -17.75
CA ALA A 479 1.69 -4.14 -17.23
C ALA A 479 1.69 -3.59 -15.79
N ALA A 480 2.88 -3.49 -15.16
CA ALA A 480 2.99 -3.13 -13.75
C ALA A 480 2.45 -1.74 -13.41
N LEU A 481 2.67 -0.74 -14.27
CA LEU A 481 2.27 0.64 -14.00
C LEU A 481 0.75 0.80 -13.98
N GLU A 482 0.06 0.23 -14.98
CA GLU A 482 -1.41 0.25 -15.04
C GLU A 482 -2.03 -0.51 -13.86
N ALA A 483 -1.46 -1.67 -13.49
CA ALA A 483 -1.90 -2.42 -12.32
C ALA A 483 -1.68 -1.63 -11.01
N PHE A 484 -0.59 -0.89 -10.86
CA PHE A 484 -0.36 -0.05 -9.69
C PHE A 484 -1.30 1.17 -9.64
N ALA A 485 -1.61 1.77 -10.79
CA ALA A 485 -2.60 2.85 -10.84
C ALA A 485 -3.99 2.37 -10.39
N GLU A 486 -4.42 1.19 -10.83
CA GLU A 486 -5.66 0.55 -10.37
C GLU A 486 -5.61 0.25 -8.86
N LEU A 487 -4.46 -0.16 -8.33
CA LEU A 487 -4.27 -0.41 -6.90
C LEU A 487 -4.38 0.88 -6.07
N HIS A 488 -3.84 1.99 -6.55
CA HIS A 488 -4.02 3.31 -5.91
C HIS A 488 -5.48 3.77 -5.96
N ALA A 489 -6.20 3.52 -7.05
CA ALA A 489 -7.63 3.82 -7.12
C ALA A 489 -8.44 3.02 -6.09
N VAL A 490 -8.08 1.76 -5.84
CA VAL A 490 -8.67 0.95 -4.75
C VAL A 490 -8.34 1.54 -3.39
N ALA A 491 -7.09 1.99 -3.17
CA ALA A 491 -6.66 2.61 -1.91
C ALA A 491 -7.40 3.95 -1.64
N GLU A 492 -7.64 4.75 -2.66
CA GLU A 492 -8.44 5.97 -2.56
C GLU A 492 -9.91 5.65 -2.24
N ALA A 493 -10.50 4.66 -2.91
CA ALA A 493 -11.85 4.20 -2.64
C ALA A 493 -12.02 3.66 -1.21
N LEU A 494 -11.02 2.94 -0.69
CA LEU A 494 -11.01 2.51 0.71
C LEU A 494 -10.89 3.70 1.66
N SER A 495 -10.07 4.70 1.35
CA SER A 495 -9.88 5.88 2.21
C SER A 495 -11.12 6.76 2.32
N THR A 496 -11.98 6.76 1.30
CA THR A 496 -13.23 7.53 1.27
C THR A 496 -14.45 6.70 1.70
N SER A 497 -14.27 5.42 2.01
CA SER A 497 -15.36 4.54 2.41
C SER A 497 -15.91 4.92 3.79
N GLU A 498 -17.22 5.09 3.89
CA GLU A 498 -17.92 5.39 5.16
C GLU A 498 -17.86 4.23 6.16
N ARG A 499 -17.68 2.99 5.68
CA ARG A 499 -17.68 1.78 6.51
C ARG A 499 -16.57 0.82 6.10
N LEU A 500 -15.42 0.97 6.77
CA LEU A 500 -14.29 0.05 6.64
C LEU A 500 -14.55 -1.27 7.38
N VAL A 501 -14.24 -2.39 6.73
CA VAL A 501 -14.36 -3.73 7.32
C VAL A 501 -13.09 -4.07 8.11
N ASP A 502 -13.19 -4.32 9.42
CA ASP A 502 -12.05 -4.82 10.20
C ASP A 502 -11.89 -6.36 10.04
N TYR A 503 -11.14 -6.77 9.02
CA TYR A 503 -10.87 -8.18 8.74
C TYR A 503 -10.04 -8.85 9.84
N ALA A 504 -9.18 -8.10 10.54
CA ALA A 504 -8.39 -8.65 11.65
C ALA A 504 -9.29 -9.00 12.86
N GLN A 505 -10.22 -8.11 13.19
CA GLN A 505 -11.23 -8.37 14.21
C GLN A 505 -12.11 -9.57 13.81
N ARG A 506 -12.56 -9.64 12.56
CA ARG A 506 -13.34 -10.79 12.07
C ARG A 506 -12.58 -12.11 12.18
N ARG A 507 -11.29 -12.16 11.82
CA ARG A 507 -10.44 -13.35 12.02
C ARG A 507 -10.37 -13.77 13.49
N THR A 508 -10.32 -12.81 14.40
CA THR A 508 -10.31 -13.06 15.84
C THR A 508 -11.67 -13.61 16.32
N ARG A 509 -12.76 -12.96 15.92
CA ARG A 509 -14.14 -13.35 16.29
C ARG A 509 -14.48 -14.77 15.83
N PHE A 510 -14.06 -15.14 14.62
CA PHE A 510 -14.37 -16.43 14.02
C PHE A 510 -13.22 -17.45 14.13
N ALA A 511 -12.28 -17.25 15.06
CA ALA A 511 -11.14 -18.16 15.23
C ALA A 511 -11.53 -19.58 15.67
N THR A 512 -12.67 -19.73 16.34
CA THR A 512 -13.23 -21.01 16.81
C THR A 512 -14.43 -21.48 15.98
N PHE A 513 -14.69 -20.86 14.83
CA PHE A 513 -15.84 -21.20 13.99
C PHE A 513 -15.57 -22.45 13.16
N THR A 514 -15.88 -23.62 13.73
CA THR A 514 -15.57 -24.93 13.14
C THR A 514 -16.74 -25.55 12.37
N CYS A 515 -17.98 -25.18 12.68
CA CYS A 515 -19.17 -25.63 11.96
C CYS A 515 -20.29 -24.59 12.07
N VAL A 516 -21.23 -24.59 11.11
CA VAL A 516 -22.48 -23.85 11.24
C VAL A 516 -23.32 -24.53 12.32
N PRO A 517 -23.84 -23.81 13.33
CA PRO A 517 -24.60 -24.44 14.40
C PRO A 517 -25.77 -25.28 13.88
N PRO A 518 -26.10 -26.43 14.52
CA PRO A 518 -26.98 -27.43 13.94
C PRO A 518 -28.36 -26.92 13.50
N VAL A 519 -28.94 -25.97 14.24
CA VAL A 519 -30.25 -25.38 13.92
C VAL A 519 -30.16 -24.50 12.68
N ASP A 520 -29.17 -23.61 12.63
CA ASP A 520 -28.95 -22.73 11.49
C ASP A 520 -28.53 -23.52 10.24
N TRP A 521 -27.72 -24.56 10.39
CA TRP A 521 -27.39 -25.47 9.30
C TRP A 521 -28.60 -26.22 8.77
N ALA A 522 -29.43 -26.78 9.65
CA ALA A 522 -30.66 -27.47 9.26
C ALA A 522 -31.65 -26.52 8.57
N PHE A 523 -31.71 -25.27 9.00
CA PHE A 523 -32.51 -24.22 8.36
C PHE A 523 -31.97 -23.87 6.97
N ILE A 524 -30.67 -23.57 6.85
CA ILE A 524 -30.01 -23.30 5.55
C ILE A 524 -30.23 -24.48 4.60
N ALA A 525 -30.02 -25.71 5.08
CA ALA A 525 -30.19 -26.91 4.29
C ALA A 525 -31.64 -27.11 3.81
N LYS A 526 -32.62 -26.79 4.67
CA LYS A 526 -34.05 -26.82 4.31
C LYS A 526 -34.35 -25.86 3.17
N ARG A 527 -33.85 -24.63 3.26
CA ARG A 527 -34.09 -23.56 2.26
C ARG A 527 -33.39 -23.81 0.95
N ALA A 528 -32.16 -24.29 1.02
CA ALA A 528 -31.39 -24.68 -0.15
C ALA A 528 -31.85 -26.00 -0.78
N THR A 529 -32.91 -26.64 -0.25
CA THR A 529 -33.42 -27.96 -0.69
C THR A 529 -32.33 -29.04 -0.73
N MET A 530 -31.35 -28.94 0.18
CA MET A 530 -30.19 -29.82 0.21
C MET A 530 -30.26 -30.80 1.37
N ASN A 531 -29.62 -31.95 1.20
CA ASN A 531 -29.37 -32.86 2.31
C ASN A 531 -28.29 -32.24 3.24
N PRO A 532 -28.58 -32.05 4.54
CA PRO A 532 -27.63 -31.48 5.50
C PRO A 532 -26.38 -32.37 5.72
N GLY A 533 -26.47 -33.67 5.39
CA GLY A 533 -25.41 -34.64 5.68
C GLY A 533 -25.30 -34.99 7.17
N LEU A 534 -24.24 -35.72 7.51
CA LEU A 534 -23.88 -36.00 8.89
C LEU A 534 -23.14 -34.80 9.49
N ALA A 535 -23.24 -34.63 10.81
CA ALA A 535 -22.46 -33.63 11.55
C ALA A 535 -20.95 -33.87 11.36
N GLY A 536 -20.18 -32.79 11.25
CA GLY A 536 -18.76 -32.86 10.89
C GLY A 536 -18.52 -33.07 9.39
N GLY A 537 -19.55 -32.86 8.56
CA GLY A 537 -19.57 -33.09 7.13
C GLY A 537 -19.71 -31.78 6.37
N ARG A 538 -20.91 -31.54 5.84
CA ARG A 538 -21.25 -30.37 5.00
C ARG A 538 -21.40 -29.07 5.80
N ASP A 539 -21.77 -29.17 7.07
CA ASP A 539 -21.85 -28.07 8.04
C ASP A 539 -20.49 -27.39 8.27
N GLU A 540 -19.41 -28.18 8.36
CA GLU A 540 -18.04 -27.65 8.46
C GLU A 540 -17.57 -27.03 7.13
N PHE A 541 -17.99 -27.59 5.99
CA PHE A 541 -17.68 -26.99 4.67
C PHE A 541 -18.43 -25.68 4.45
N ALA A 542 -19.70 -25.60 4.87
CA ALA A 542 -20.46 -24.35 4.86
C ALA A 542 -19.82 -23.31 5.81
N ALA A 543 -19.34 -23.74 6.98
CA ALA A 543 -18.59 -22.87 7.89
C ALA A 543 -17.28 -22.36 7.27
N THR A 544 -16.58 -23.22 6.52
CA THR A 544 -15.38 -22.84 5.76
C THR A 544 -15.69 -21.76 4.73
N MET A 545 -16.76 -21.92 3.94
CA MET A 545 -17.19 -20.94 2.94
C MET A 545 -17.59 -19.61 3.60
N ALA A 546 -18.35 -19.66 4.70
CA ALA A 546 -18.73 -18.46 5.43
C ALA A 546 -17.52 -17.76 6.04
N TRP A 547 -16.59 -18.52 6.62
CA TRP A 547 -15.35 -17.99 7.21
C TRP A 547 -14.46 -17.31 6.17
N GLU A 548 -14.29 -17.91 4.98
CA GLU A 548 -13.55 -17.32 3.86
C GLU A 548 -14.13 -15.95 3.49
N GLN A 549 -15.45 -15.85 3.29
CA GLN A 549 -16.12 -14.61 2.92
C GLN A 549 -16.09 -13.56 4.04
N LEU A 550 -16.28 -13.97 5.30
CA LEU A 550 -16.26 -13.07 6.45
C LEU A 550 -14.87 -12.46 6.66
N THR A 551 -13.83 -13.29 6.55
CA THR A 551 -12.46 -12.91 6.94
C THR A 551 -11.57 -12.49 5.76
N GLY A 552 -12.03 -12.68 4.53
CA GLY A 552 -11.24 -12.44 3.32
C GLY A 552 -9.95 -13.26 3.29
N SER A 553 -9.94 -14.43 3.91
CA SER A 553 -8.75 -15.28 4.09
C SER A 553 -8.84 -16.54 3.25
N ASP A 554 -7.71 -17.18 2.98
CA ASP A 554 -7.68 -18.43 2.22
C ASP A 554 -8.42 -19.54 2.98
N TRP A 555 -9.42 -20.17 2.34
CA TRP A 555 -10.24 -21.23 2.94
C TRP A 555 -9.43 -22.37 3.55
N ARG A 556 -8.20 -22.62 3.07
CA ARG A 556 -7.30 -23.65 3.64
C ARG A 556 -6.89 -23.32 5.09
N GLY A 557 -7.02 -22.06 5.50
CA GLY A 557 -6.79 -21.57 6.85
C GLY A 557 -8.00 -21.63 7.78
N ALA A 558 -9.19 -22.00 7.29
CA ALA A 558 -10.42 -22.01 8.07
C ALA A 558 -10.33 -22.99 9.25
N PRO A 559 -10.83 -22.62 10.46
CA PRO A 559 -10.80 -23.49 11.64
C PRO A 559 -11.45 -24.86 11.39
N ALA A 560 -12.58 -24.87 10.68
CA ALA A 560 -13.33 -26.07 10.29
C ALA A 560 -12.46 -27.11 9.56
N LEU A 561 -11.58 -26.67 8.64
CA LEU A 561 -10.69 -27.58 7.92
C LEU A 561 -9.38 -27.85 8.66
N ARG A 562 -8.85 -26.88 9.41
CA ARG A 562 -7.58 -27.02 10.14
C ARG A 562 -7.69 -27.98 11.32
N PHE A 563 -8.81 -28.01 12.01
CA PHE A 563 -9.02 -28.87 13.19
C PHE A 563 -9.69 -30.20 12.84
N ARG A 564 -10.04 -30.43 11.57
CA ARG A 564 -10.63 -31.70 11.13
C ARG A 564 -9.62 -32.83 11.25
N THR A 565 -10.02 -33.92 11.89
CA THR A 565 -9.22 -35.14 12.00
C THR A 565 -9.24 -35.91 10.67
N GLY A 566 -8.08 -36.29 10.13
CA GLY A 566 -7.98 -37.14 8.94
C GLY A 566 -6.93 -36.67 7.94
N ASN A 567 -6.99 -37.20 6.71
CA ASN A 567 -6.10 -36.79 5.63
C ASN A 567 -6.49 -35.39 5.11
N GLU A 568 -5.59 -34.41 5.28
CA GLU A 568 -5.79 -33.03 4.82
C GLU A 568 -6.11 -32.93 3.32
N GLY A 569 -5.43 -33.70 2.47
CA GLY A 569 -5.60 -33.66 1.03
C GLY A 569 -7.01 -34.10 0.59
N ALA A 570 -7.48 -35.21 1.16
CA ALA A 570 -8.83 -35.73 0.90
C ALA A 570 -9.94 -34.78 1.39
N SER A 571 -9.71 -34.13 2.55
CA SER A 571 -10.66 -33.15 3.10
C SER A 571 -10.77 -31.91 2.21
N ARG A 572 -9.63 -31.42 1.70
CA ARG A 572 -9.58 -30.29 0.75
C ARG A 572 -10.28 -30.61 -0.57
N GLU A 573 -10.06 -31.80 -1.13
CA GLU A 573 -10.73 -32.23 -2.36
C GLU A 573 -12.25 -32.33 -2.17
N THR A 574 -12.69 -32.88 -1.04
CA THR A 574 -14.12 -33.00 -0.72
C THR A 574 -14.79 -31.64 -0.54
N TYR A 575 -14.10 -30.69 0.12
CA TYR A 575 -14.54 -29.30 0.22
C TYR A 575 -14.73 -28.67 -1.15
N LEU A 576 -13.75 -28.80 -2.05
CA LEU A 576 -13.84 -28.21 -3.39
C LEU A 576 -14.99 -28.81 -4.20
N ARG A 577 -15.25 -30.13 -4.11
CA ARG A 577 -16.41 -30.75 -4.75
C ARG A 577 -17.72 -30.19 -4.20
N PHE A 578 -17.81 -29.98 -2.88
CA PHE A 578 -18.98 -29.39 -2.23
C PHE A 578 -19.20 -27.93 -2.66
N ALA A 579 -18.16 -27.10 -2.62
CA ALA A 579 -18.22 -25.70 -3.04
C ALA A 579 -18.62 -25.57 -4.52
N ASN A 580 -18.11 -26.43 -5.39
CA ASN A 580 -18.44 -26.44 -6.82
C ASN A 580 -19.84 -26.99 -7.14
N SER A 581 -20.46 -27.70 -6.19
CA SER A 581 -21.83 -28.22 -6.32
C SER A 581 -22.89 -27.30 -5.71
N ALA A 582 -22.53 -26.06 -5.34
CA ALA A 582 -23.44 -25.12 -4.72
C ALA A 582 -24.57 -24.73 -5.69
N THR A 583 -25.82 -24.92 -5.28
CA THR A 583 -26.98 -24.42 -6.04
C THR A 583 -27.13 -22.90 -5.85
N ALA A 584 -27.94 -22.25 -6.69
CA ALA A 584 -28.21 -20.82 -6.57
C ALA A 584 -28.88 -20.48 -5.21
N GLU A 585 -29.82 -21.33 -4.77
CA GLU A 585 -30.52 -21.19 -3.51
C GLU A 585 -29.56 -21.35 -2.32
N PHE A 586 -28.63 -22.31 -2.40
CA PHE A 586 -27.61 -22.47 -1.37
C PHE A 586 -26.68 -21.26 -1.30
N ALA A 587 -26.21 -20.76 -2.44
CA ALA A 587 -25.36 -19.58 -2.49
C ALA A 587 -26.07 -18.34 -1.91
N ALA A 588 -27.35 -18.15 -2.23
CA ALA A 588 -28.17 -17.06 -1.69
C ALA A 588 -28.35 -17.17 -0.16
N MET A 589 -28.63 -18.36 0.35
CA MET A 589 -28.72 -18.62 1.79
C MET A 589 -27.40 -18.38 2.51
N MET A 590 -26.28 -18.81 1.93
CA MET A 590 -24.96 -18.57 2.49
C MET A 590 -24.59 -17.09 2.48
N ALA A 591 -24.96 -16.34 1.43
CA ALA A 591 -24.75 -14.89 1.38
C ALA A 591 -25.53 -14.16 2.49
N LEU A 592 -26.80 -14.54 2.72
CA LEU A 592 -27.59 -14.02 3.85
C LEU A 592 -26.97 -14.37 5.21
N TYR A 593 -26.54 -15.61 5.38
CA TYR A 593 -25.90 -16.06 6.62
C TYR A 593 -24.60 -15.29 6.90
N VAL A 594 -23.77 -15.08 5.88
CA VAL A 594 -22.55 -14.27 5.96
C VAL A 594 -22.89 -12.82 6.29
N GLN A 595 -23.90 -12.22 5.66
CA GLN A 595 -24.34 -10.85 5.95
C GLN A 595 -24.80 -10.70 7.39
N TYR A 596 -25.65 -11.60 7.88
CA TYR A 596 -26.12 -11.63 9.26
C TYR A 596 -24.96 -11.67 10.27
N LEU A 597 -23.98 -12.56 10.06
CA LEU A 597 -22.79 -12.65 10.91
C LEU A 597 -21.90 -11.41 10.80
N ALA A 598 -21.77 -10.85 9.60
CA ALA A 598 -21.00 -9.63 9.33
C ALA A 598 -21.57 -8.40 10.04
N ASP A 599 -22.90 -8.35 10.24
CA ASP A 599 -23.61 -7.28 10.94
C ASP A 599 -23.67 -7.48 12.47
N GLY A 600 -22.97 -8.49 13.00
CA GLY A 600 -22.87 -8.71 14.44
C GLY A 600 -23.75 -9.84 14.98
N GLY A 601 -24.46 -10.57 14.12
CA GLY A 601 -25.30 -11.69 14.52
C GLY A 601 -24.55 -12.79 15.28
N GLU A 602 -25.21 -13.40 16.26
CA GLU A 602 -24.72 -14.56 17.02
C GLU A 602 -24.73 -15.83 16.17
N LEU A 603 -23.81 -16.76 16.44
CA LEU A 603 -23.62 -17.97 15.61
C LEU A 603 -24.85 -18.88 15.53
N ASP A 604 -25.74 -18.88 16.55
CA ASP A 604 -26.93 -19.74 16.65
C ASP A 604 -28.26 -18.96 16.52
N GLY A 605 -28.20 -17.76 15.95
CA GLY A 605 -29.34 -16.85 15.85
C GLY A 605 -29.94 -16.69 14.44
N PHE A 606 -29.32 -17.25 13.40
CA PHE A 606 -29.70 -16.92 12.02
C PHE A 606 -31.13 -17.36 11.68
N VAL A 607 -31.56 -18.53 12.15
CA VAL A 607 -32.93 -19.03 11.95
C VAL A 607 -34.00 -18.07 12.49
N TYR A 608 -33.69 -17.26 13.51
CA TYR A 608 -34.62 -16.31 14.11
C TYR A 608 -34.55 -14.94 13.44
N TRP A 609 -33.40 -14.59 12.88
CA TRP A 609 -33.21 -13.36 12.12
C TRP A 609 -33.81 -13.45 10.71
N ALA A 610 -33.69 -14.61 10.05
CA ALA A 610 -34.12 -14.83 8.66
C ALA A 610 -35.65 -14.93 8.50
N SER A 611 -36.34 -13.84 8.78
CA SER A 611 -37.79 -13.69 8.64
C SER A 611 -38.26 -13.87 7.18
N PRO A 612 -39.52 -14.28 6.95
CA PRO A 612 -40.09 -14.38 5.61
C PRO A 612 -39.89 -13.09 4.78
N GLU A 613 -40.05 -11.92 5.40
CA GLU A 613 -39.90 -10.63 4.73
C GLU A 613 -38.45 -10.35 4.31
N ILE A 614 -37.45 -10.89 5.02
CA ILE A 614 -36.04 -10.79 4.65
C ILE A 614 -35.73 -11.75 3.50
N LEU A 615 -36.26 -12.97 3.55
CA LEU A 615 -36.07 -13.98 2.50
C LEU A 615 -36.71 -13.52 1.17
N GLU A 616 -37.94 -13.01 1.21
CA GLU A 616 -38.66 -12.51 0.03
C GLU A 616 -37.94 -11.33 -0.62
N ARG A 617 -37.38 -10.41 0.17
CA ARG A 617 -36.55 -9.29 -0.33
C ARG A 617 -35.32 -9.74 -1.12
N HIS A 618 -34.85 -10.96 -0.89
CA HIS A 618 -33.71 -11.55 -1.58
C HIS A 618 -34.14 -12.61 -2.61
N GLY A 619 -35.41 -12.59 -3.05
CA GLY A 619 -35.93 -13.47 -4.09
C GLY A 619 -36.07 -14.94 -3.66
N MET A 620 -36.09 -15.22 -2.36
CA MET A 620 -36.30 -16.56 -1.83
C MET A 620 -37.76 -16.75 -1.43
N GLU A 621 -38.44 -17.67 -2.10
CA GLU A 621 -39.85 -17.96 -1.83
C GLU A 621 -40.06 -18.76 -0.54
N GLY A 622 -41.08 -18.36 0.19
CA GLY A 622 -41.64 -19.09 1.32
C GLY A 622 -40.85 -18.94 2.62
N GLY A 623 -41.54 -19.15 3.74
CA GLY A 623 -40.91 -19.38 5.02
C GLY A 623 -41.76 -19.09 6.24
N TYR A 624 -41.16 -19.29 7.41
CA TYR A 624 -41.84 -19.11 8.68
C TYR A 624 -40.94 -18.36 9.64
N GLY A 625 -41.46 -17.29 10.25
CA GLY A 625 -40.74 -16.44 11.21
C GLY A 625 -40.57 -17.05 12.60
N PHE A 626 -40.49 -18.39 12.70
CA PHE A 626 -40.29 -19.10 13.96
C PHE A 626 -39.21 -20.19 13.82
N GLY A 627 -38.42 -20.37 14.87
CA GLY A 627 -37.56 -21.56 15.06
C GLY A 627 -37.95 -22.40 16.29
N PRO A 628 -37.09 -23.36 16.69
CA PRO A 628 -37.35 -24.34 17.75
C PRO A 628 -37.83 -23.77 19.08
N VAL A 629 -37.32 -22.60 19.49
CA VAL A 629 -37.69 -22.00 20.78
C VAL A 629 -39.16 -21.57 20.84
N HIS A 630 -39.83 -21.40 19.69
CA HIS A 630 -41.24 -21.00 19.65
C HIS A 630 -42.21 -22.18 19.54
N VAL A 631 -41.70 -23.40 19.39
CA VAL A 631 -42.52 -24.61 19.26
C VAL A 631 -42.44 -25.40 20.57
N PRO A 632 -43.57 -25.65 21.25
CA PRO A 632 -43.55 -26.40 22.49
C PRO A 632 -43.28 -27.89 22.25
N GLN A 633 -42.86 -28.60 23.29
CA GLN A 633 -42.71 -30.06 23.28
C GLN A 633 -44.02 -30.76 22.88
N LEU A 634 -45.16 -30.25 23.38
CA LEU A 634 -46.50 -30.71 23.06
C LEU A 634 -47.26 -29.56 22.41
N PHE A 635 -47.69 -29.71 21.16
CA PHE A 635 -48.46 -28.69 20.44
C PHE A 635 -49.66 -28.20 21.27
N TRP A 636 -49.98 -26.90 21.25
CA TRP A 636 -51.01 -26.30 22.12
C TRP A 636 -52.31 -27.12 22.16
N ARG A 637 -52.78 -27.47 23.36
CA ARG A 637 -53.89 -28.42 23.55
C ARG A 637 -55.15 -27.99 22.79
N ASP A 638 -55.60 -26.76 23.00
CA ASP A 638 -56.84 -26.27 22.39
C ASP A 638 -56.76 -26.26 20.85
N GLN A 639 -55.59 -25.93 20.28
CA GLN A 639 -55.38 -25.96 18.83
C GLN A 639 -55.25 -27.40 18.30
N TYR A 640 -54.65 -28.31 19.08
CA TYR A 640 -54.58 -29.72 18.73
C TYR A 640 -55.98 -30.34 18.67
N ASP A 641 -56.78 -30.15 19.72
CA ASP A 641 -58.13 -30.69 19.83
C ASP A 641 -59.01 -30.15 18.68
N ALA A 642 -58.90 -28.85 18.38
CA ALA A 642 -59.68 -28.21 17.32
C ALA A 642 -59.28 -28.60 15.89
N HIS A 643 -58.00 -28.89 15.63
CA HIS A 643 -57.49 -28.96 14.25
C HIS A 643 -56.82 -30.28 13.88
N PHE A 644 -56.28 -31.02 14.86
CA PHE A 644 -55.39 -32.16 14.61
C PHE A 644 -55.84 -33.48 15.24
N GLU A 645 -56.60 -33.47 16.33
CA GLU A 645 -56.98 -34.68 17.09
C GLU A 645 -57.56 -35.78 16.18
N ARG A 646 -58.49 -35.42 15.28
CA ARG A 646 -59.13 -36.33 14.34
C ARG A 646 -58.15 -37.18 13.50
N PHE A 647 -56.99 -36.63 13.14
CA PHE A 647 -56.01 -37.35 12.30
C PHE A 647 -55.28 -38.44 13.07
N PHE A 648 -55.11 -38.27 14.38
CA PHE A 648 -54.36 -39.19 15.25
C PHE A 648 -55.27 -40.17 15.97
N GLN A 649 -56.48 -39.73 16.34
CA GLN A 649 -57.50 -40.58 16.97
C GLN A 649 -57.89 -41.75 16.07
N ALA A 650 -58.08 -41.49 14.77
CA ALA A 650 -58.35 -42.52 13.76
C ALA A 650 -57.25 -43.60 13.66
N LEU A 651 -56.04 -43.28 14.12
CA LEU A 651 -54.87 -44.16 14.10
C LEU A 651 -54.58 -44.82 15.46
N GLY A 652 -55.41 -44.57 16.47
CA GLY A 652 -55.19 -45.06 17.84
C GLY A 652 -53.97 -44.44 18.53
N VAL A 653 -53.53 -43.25 18.11
CA VAL A 653 -52.40 -42.55 18.71
C VAL A 653 -52.89 -41.71 19.90
N SER A 654 -52.22 -41.81 21.05
CA SER A 654 -52.58 -41.03 22.24
C SER A 654 -52.38 -39.53 22.02
N ALA A 655 -53.25 -38.70 22.62
CA ALA A 655 -53.18 -37.25 22.48
C ALA A 655 -51.80 -36.63 22.81
N PRO A 656 -51.07 -37.04 23.86
CA PRO A 656 -49.70 -36.54 24.09
C PRO A 656 -48.74 -36.87 22.95
N THR A 657 -48.81 -38.09 22.40
CA THR A 657 -47.97 -38.52 21.27
C THR A 657 -48.34 -37.76 20.00
N GLY A 658 -49.63 -37.56 19.75
CA GLY A 658 -50.12 -36.78 18.60
C GLY A 658 -49.72 -35.31 18.68
N ARG A 659 -49.81 -34.68 19.86
CA ARG A 659 -49.36 -33.30 20.09
C ARG A 659 -47.86 -33.15 19.88
N ALA A 660 -47.06 -34.08 20.39
CA ALA A 660 -45.62 -34.13 20.12
C ALA A 660 -45.31 -34.31 18.63
N ALA A 661 -46.09 -35.14 17.93
CA ALA A 661 -45.98 -35.34 16.49
C ALA A 661 -46.25 -34.06 15.70
N VAL A 662 -47.30 -33.30 16.04
CA VAL A 662 -47.57 -32.00 15.39
C VAL A 662 -46.45 -31.01 15.63
N SER A 663 -45.91 -30.90 16.86
CA SER A 663 -44.75 -30.04 17.14
C SER A 663 -43.53 -30.40 16.32
N VAL A 664 -43.21 -31.70 16.22
CA VAL A 664 -42.09 -32.18 15.39
C VAL A 664 -42.34 -31.90 13.91
N ALA A 665 -43.55 -32.14 13.41
CA ALA A 665 -43.91 -31.87 12.01
C ALA A 665 -43.83 -30.37 11.67
N LEU A 666 -44.20 -29.51 12.61
CA LEU A 666 -44.11 -28.06 12.45
C LEU A 666 -42.65 -27.61 12.26
N LEU A 667 -41.73 -28.21 13.02
CA LEU A 667 -40.30 -27.96 12.89
C LEU A 667 -39.69 -28.59 11.64
N GLU A 668 -40.22 -29.71 11.13
CA GLU A 668 -39.79 -30.28 9.84
C GLU A 668 -40.08 -29.36 8.64
N LEU A 669 -41.03 -28.42 8.77
CA LEU A 669 -41.26 -27.39 7.75
C LEU A 669 -40.13 -26.35 7.71
N VAL A 670 -39.42 -26.17 8.82
CA VAL A 670 -38.38 -25.15 8.99
C VAL A 670 -36.97 -25.75 8.93
N LEU A 671 -36.80 -26.98 9.41
CA LEU A 671 -35.50 -27.62 9.60
C LEU A 671 -35.39 -28.91 8.80
N SER A 672 -34.26 -29.08 8.11
CA SER A 672 -33.86 -30.32 7.47
C SER A 672 -32.91 -31.06 8.41
N MET A 673 -33.45 -31.89 9.31
CA MET A 673 -32.65 -32.71 10.23
C MET A 673 -33.45 -33.94 10.71
N PRO A 674 -32.80 -34.99 11.26
CA PRO A 674 -33.49 -36.16 11.78
C PRO A 674 -34.48 -35.81 12.90
N ARG A 675 -35.66 -36.42 12.91
CA ARG A 675 -36.71 -36.21 13.93
C ARG A 675 -36.21 -36.35 15.37
N ALA A 676 -35.26 -37.26 15.61
CA ALA A 676 -34.65 -37.42 16.93
C ALA A 676 -33.94 -36.15 17.40
N GLN A 677 -33.23 -35.47 16.49
CA GLN A 677 -32.57 -34.20 16.78
C GLN A 677 -33.60 -33.07 16.92
N ILE A 678 -34.65 -33.03 16.08
CA ILE A 678 -35.77 -32.08 16.25
C ILE A 678 -36.41 -32.25 17.63
N GLY A 679 -36.70 -33.49 18.03
CA GLY A 679 -37.25 -33.82 19.33
C GLY A 679 -36.37 -33.32 20.46
N ALA A 680 -35.06 -33.53 20.38
CA ALA A 680 -34.11 -33.06 21.37
C ALA A 680 -34.13 -31.53 21.54
N LEU A 681 -34.30 -30.76 20.46
CA LEU A 681 -34.38 -29.28 20.51
C LEU A 681 -35.56 -28.77 21.35
N ILE A 682 -36.67 -29.52 21.38
CA ILE A 682 -37.87 -29.21 22.17
C ILE A 682 -38.03 -30.11 23.41
N GLY A 683 -36.97 -30.85 23.77
CA GLY A 683 -36.91 -31.65 24.99
C GLY A 683 -37.69 -32.97 24.97
N ILE A 684 -37.92 -33.57 23.82
CA ILE A 684 -38.51 -34.92 23.69
C ILE A 684 -37.39 -35.97 23.71
N ASP A 685 -37.50 -36.95 24.60
CA ASP A 685 -36.58 -38.10 24.66
C ASP A 685 -36.56 -38.88 23.34
N GLU A 686 -35.36 -39.27 22.90
CA GLU A 686 -35.16 -39.97 21.63
C GLU A 686 -35.97 -41.28 21.54
N ARG A 687 -36.18 -42.00 22.65
CA ARG A 687 -36.99 -43.23 22.67
C ARG A 687 -38.44 -42.94 22.33
N ASN A 688 -38.98 -41.81 22.80
CA ASN A 688 -40.34 -41.39 22.49
C ASN A 688 -40.47 -40.97 21.02
N ILE A 689 -39.42 -40.35 20.47
CA ILE A 689 -39.37 -40.01 19.04
C ILE A 689 -39.37 -41.26 18.17
N ARG A 690 -38.50 -42.23 18.47
CA ARG A 690 -38.35 -43.47 17.68
C ARG A 690 -39.54 -44.41 17.87
N GLY A 691 -40.04 -44.55 19.10
CA GLY A 691 -41.07 -45.52 19.47
C GLY A 691 -42.51 -45.10 19.19
N GLY A 692 -42.82 -43.80 19.12
CA GLY A 692 -44.19 -43.32 18.98
C GLY A 692 -44.35 -42.21 17.95
N VAL A 693 -43.64 -41.09 18.14
CA VAL A 693 -43.85 -39.87 17.34
C VAL A 693 -43.56 -40.09 15.85
N SER A 694 -42.43 -40.73 15.53
CA SER A 694 -42.04 -40.98 14.13
C SER A 694 -43.04 -41.90 13.41
N ALA A 695 -43.51 -42.94 14.10
CA ALA A 695 -44.51 -43.87 13.58
C ALA A 695 -45.86 -43.18 13.38
N ALA A 696 -46.28 -42.33 14.32
CA ALA A 696 -47.51 -41.54 14.20
C ALA A 696 -47.46 -40.63 12.95
N LEU A 697 -46.38 -39.89 12.75
CA LEU A 697 -46.21 -39.03 11.57
C LEU A 697 -46.17 -39.81 10.25
N GLN A 698 -45.48 -40.97 10.23
CA GLN A 698 -45.45 -41.82 9.04
C GLN A 698 -46.86 -42.33 8.69
N ARG A 699 -47.63 -42.78 9.68
CA ARG A 699 -48.99 -43.29 9.47
C ARG A 699 -49.96 -42.21 9.01
N VAL A 700 -49.89 -41.00 9.59
CA VAL A 700 -50.72 -39.86 9.16
C VAL A 700 -50.40 -39.46 7.71
N ARG A 701 -49.10 -39.35 7.37
CA ARG A 701 -48.67 -38.94 6.02
C ARG A 701 -48.87 -40.01 4.95
N ALA A 702 -48.98 -41.28 5.32
CA ALA A 702 -49.28 -42.37 4.39
C ALA A 702 -50.80 -42.62 4.24
N GLY A 703 -51.64 -41.99 5.07
CA GLY A 703 -53.09 -42.18 5.04
C GLY A 703 -53.82 -41.27 4.05
N GLU A 704 -55.11 -41.54 3.86
CA GLU A 704 -55.99 -40.79 2.92
C GLU A 704 -56.12 -39.30 3.25
N HIS A 705 -55.87 -38.91 4.51
CA HIS A 705 -55.98 -37.52 4.97
C HIS A 705 -54.64 -36.75 4.98
N ALA A 706 -53.58 -37.29 4.39
CA ALA A 706 -52.25 -36.68 4.40
C ALA A 706 -52.24 -35.23 3.88
N ALA A 707 -52.91 -34.96 2.75
CA ALA A 707 -52.99 -33.62 2.18
C ALA A 707 -53.69 -32.62 3.11
N ALA A 708 -54.80 -33.02 3.72
CA ALA A 708 -55.55 -32.19 4.68
C ALA A 708 -54.75 -31.93 5.97
N PHE A 709 -53.94 -32.90 6.41
CA PHE A 709 -53.02 -32.72 7.53
C PHE A 709 -51.93 -31.69 7.20
N GLU A 710 -51.28 -31.79 6.04
CA GLU A 710 -50.22 -30.87 5.61
C GLU A 710 -50.74 -29.44 5.37
N GLU A 711 -51.96 -29.29 4.83
CA GLU A 711 -52.63 -27.99 4.69
C GLU A 711 -52.82 -27.32 6.07
N ARG A 712 -53.33 -28.06 7.06
CA ARG A 712 -53.55 -27.56 8.42
C ARG A 712 -52.23 -27.25 9.13
N LEU A 713 -51.20 -28.06 8.89
CA LEU A 713 -49.86 -27.84 9.42
C LEU A 713 -49.25 -26.54 8.86
N THR A 714 -49.34 -26.33 7.55
CA THR A 714 -48.89 -25.12 6.85
C THR A 714 -49.64 -23.87 7.34
N ALA A 715 -50.96 -23.96 7.52
CA ALA A 715 -51.76 -22.87 8.06
C ALA A 715 -51.36 -22.51 9.50
N SER A 716 -51.11 -23.52 10.34
CA SER A 716 -50.65 -23.32 11.73
C SER A 716 -49.25 -22.70 11.78
N ALA A 717 -48.35 -23.14 10.88
CA ALA A 717 -47.01 -22.58 10.75
C ALA A 717 -47.05 -21.11 10.30
N ALA A 718 -47.90 -20.78 9.32
CA ALA A 718 -48.08 -19.40 8.86
C ALA A 718 -48.68 -18.49 9.95
N ALA A 719 -49.63 -19.00 10.73
CA ALA A 719 -50.19 -18.28 11.87
C ALA A 719 -49.15 -18.03 12.97
N LEU A 720 -48.35 -19.05 13.32
CA LEU A 720 -47.26 -18.91 14.29
C LEU A 720 -46.18 -17.93 13.83
N GLY A 721 -45.82 -17.98 12.55
CA GLY A 721 -44.80 -17.09 11.96
C GLY A 721 -45.19 -15.62 11.97
N ARG A 722 -46.48 -15.29 11.79
CA ARG A 722 -46.99 -13.91 11.84
C ARG A 722 -47.25 -13.40 13.26
N ASN A 723 -47.21 -14.27 14.27
CA ASN A 723 -47.46 -13.86 15.65
C ASN A 723 -46.22 -13.19 16.24
N GLU A 724 -46.26 -11.87 16.42
CA GLU A 724 -45.21 -11.09 17.09
C GLU A 724 -45.13 -11.39 18.59
N ALA A 725 -46.25 -11.75 19.23
CA ALA A 725 -46.34 -12.16 20.63
C ALA A 725 -46.14 -13.68 20.83
N ARG A 726 -45.47 -14.35 19.88
CA ARG A 726 -45.13 -15.78 20.02
C ARG A 726 -44.23 -16.00 21.22
N VAL A 727 -44.41 -17.13 21.87
CA VAL A 727 -43.70 -17.48 23.11
C VAL A 727 -42.29 -17.97 22.80
N ASP A 728 -41.27 -17.44 23.49
CA ASP A 728 -39.97 -18.11 23.60
C ASP A 728 -40.00 -19.09 24.78
N PHE A 729 -40.14 -20.39 24.48
CA PHE A 729 -40.19 -21.45 25.48
C PHE A 729 -38.83 -21.71 26.14
N ARG A 730 -37.71 -21.28 25.54
CA ARG A 730 -36.39 -21.34 26.19
C ARG A 730 -36.30 -20.30 27.29
N GLU A 731 -36.65 -19.05 26.97
CA GLU A 731 -36.67 -17.95 27.95
C GLU A 731 -37.69 -18.21 29.07
N ARG A 732 -38.92 -18.63 28.69
CA ARG A 732 -39.96 -19.02 29.65
C ARG A 732 -39.50 -20.15 30.56
N GLY A 733 -38.81 -21.14 30.00
CA GLY A 733 -38.22 -22.24 30.76
C GLY A 733 -37.17 -21.78 31.77
N ALA A 734 -36.33 -20.80 31.40
CA ALA A 734 -35.34 -20.21 32.30
C ALA A 734 -36.01 -19.46 33.46
N ARG A 735 -37.06 -18.67 33.19
CA ARG A 735 -37.84 -17.97 34.24
C ARG A 735 -38.49 -18.95 35.23
N LEU A 736 -39.02 -20.05 34.71
CA LEU A 736 -39.71 -21.07 35.52
C LEU A 736 -38.78 -22.15 36.10
N ALA A 737 -37.45 -22.07 35.92
CA ALA A 737 -36.52 -23.11 36.33
C ALA A 737 -36.54 -23.39 37.85
N GLY A 738 -36.78 -22.35 38.66
CA GLY A 738 -36.88 -22.44 40.12
C GLY A 738 -38.29 -22.75 40.66
N PHE A 739 -39.30 -22.88 39.79
CA PHE A 739 -40.69 -23.04 40.20
C PHE A 739 -40.98 -24.48 40.66
N THR A 740 -40.67 -24.75 41.92
CA THR A 740 -40.77 -26.09 42.55
C THR A 740 -42.05 -26.29 43.37
N ASN A 741 -42.72 -25.21 43.78
CA ASN A 741 -43.98 -25.26 44.53
C ASN A 741 -44.69 -23.90 44.45
N VAL A 742 -46.00 -23.87 44.69
CA VAL A 742 -46.72 -22.62 44.96
C VAL A 742 -46.50 -22.26 46.44
N PRO A 743 -46.02 -21.05 46.77
CA PRO A 743 -45.88 -20.61 48.16
C PRO A 743 -47.19 -20.74 48.94
N GLU A 744 -47.10 -21.11 50.21
CA GLU A 744 -48.26 -21.46 51.02
C GLU A 744 -49.31 -20.33 51.14
N ALA A 745 -48.87 -19.06 51.18
CA ALA A 745 -49.76 -17.90 51.20
C ALA A 745 -50.58 -17.79 49.90
N GLU A 746 -49.89 -17.84 48.76
CA GLU A 746 -50.49 -17.82 47.42
C GLU A 746 -51.41 -19.03 47.18
N TRP A 747 -50.99 -20.21 47.64
CA TRP A 747 -51.78 -21.43 47.51
C TRP A 747 -53.13 -21.35 48.24
N ARG A 748 -53.14 -20.78 49.45
CA ARG A 748 -54.38 -20.57 50.21
C ARG A 748 -55.31 -19.57 49.52
N ASP A 749 -54.74 -18.51 48.94
CA ASP A 749 -55.52 -17.54 48.17
C ASP A 749 -56.16 -18.18 46.92
N ILE A 750 -55.37 -18.89 46.11
CA ILE A 750 -55.85 -19.63 44.94
C ILE A 750 -56.97 -20.60 45.33
N CYS A 751 -56.77 -21.40 46.38
CA CYS A 751 -57.80 -22.32 46.89
C CYS A 751 -59.08 -21.61 47.34
N LYS A 752 -58.95 -20.48 48.04
CA LYS A 752 -60.08 -19.66 48.49
C LYS A 752 -60.88 -19.11 47.32
N ARG A 753 -60.20 -18.55 46.31
CA ARG A 753 -60.83 -18.01 45.10
C ARG A 753 -61.49 -19.09 44.24
N ALA A 754 -60.93 -20.29 44.19
CA ALA A 754 -61.48 -21.42 43.44
C ALA A 754 -62.54 -22.24 44.20
N GLY A 755 -62.78 -21.97 45.49
CA GLY A 755 -63.73 -22.74 46.31
C GLY A 755 -63.29 -24.18 46.62
N VAL A 756 -61.97 -24.43 46.69
CA VAL A 756 -61.39 -25.77 46.89
C VAL A 756 -60.60 -25.83 48.21
N HIS A 757 -60.68 -26.94 48.95
CA HIS A 757 -59.91 -27.13 50.19
C HIS A 757 -58.38 -27.16 49.92
N VAL A 758 -57.59 -26.53 50.80
CA VAL A 758 -56.12 -26.36 50.64
C VAL A 758 -55.37 -27.70 50.55
N GLY A 759 -55.89 -28.74 51.22
CA GLY A 759 -55.32 -30.09 51.22
C GLY A 759 -54.09 -30.20 52.13
N ARG A 760 -53.30 -31.26 51.96
CA ARG A 760 -52.06 -31.45 52.73
C ARG A 760 -50.98 -30.47 52.24
N GLN A 761 -50.35 -29.79 53.19
CA GLN A 761 -49.27 -28.82 52.96
C GLN A 761 -48.18 -29.41 52.05
N ASN A 762 -47.73 -28.63 51.06
CA ASN A 762 -46.69 -28.98 50.09
C ASN A 762 -46.95 -30.19 49.18
N VAL A 763 -48.14 -30.80 49.23
CA VAL A 763 -48.49 -31.91 48.33
C VAL A 763 -49.37 -31.41 47.19
N ARG A 764 -50.52 -30.83 47.53
CA ARG A 764 -51.48 -30.34 46.51
C ARG A 764 -50.95 -29.11 45.78
N SER A 765 -50.30 -28.20 46.49
CA SER A 765 -49.64 -27.00 45.94
C SER A 765 -48.53 -27.34 44.95
N ALA A 766 -47.80 -28.45 45.17
CA ALA A 766 -46.72 -28.87 44.31
C ALA A 766 -47.23 -29.58 43.05
N HIS A 767 -48.31 -30.39 43.15
CA HIS A 767 -48.99 -30.91 41.96
C HIS A 767 -49.68 -29.79 41.16
N ALA A 768 -50.17 -28.75 41.83
CA ALA A 768 -50.68 -27.54 41.18
C ALA A 768 -49.55 -26.77 40.47
N ALA A 769 -48.39 -26.57 41.11
CA ALA A 769 -47.22 -25.98 40.47
C ALA A 769 -46.76 -26.79 39.24
N ALA A 770 -46.73 -28.11 39.36
CA ALA A 770 -46.39 -29.01 38.24
C ALA A 770 -47.40 -28.90 37.09
N TRP A 771 -48.70 -28.78 37.40
CA TRP A 771 -49.74 -28.57 36.41
C TRP A 771 -49.62 -27.20 35.72
N ILE A 772 -49.45 -26.12 36.50
CA ILE A 772 -49.24 -24.75 35.98
C ILE A 772 -48.05 -24.75 35.04
N TRP A 773 -46.92 -25.32 35.47
CA TRP A 773 -45.73 -25.42 34.64
C TRP A 773 -46.02 -26.19 33.34
N GLY A 774 -46.73 -27.32 33.41
CA GLY A 774 -47.10 -28.12 32.24
C GLY A 774 -47.98 -27.37 31.23
N GLU A 775 -48.91 -26.53 31.70
CA GLU A 775 -49.77 -25.71 30.84
C GLU A 775 -49.02 -24.49 30.26
N LEU A 776 -48.17 -23.82 31.05
CA LEU A 776 -47.39 -22.67 30.56
C LEU A 776 -46.29 -23.07 29.57
N MET A 777 -45.63 -24.21 29.82
CA MET A 777 -44.54 -24.72 28.99
C MET A 777 -45.03 -25.63 27.87
N GLN A 778 -46.28 -26.12 27.95
CA GLN A 778 -46.83 -27.11 27.03
C GLN A 778 -45.90 -28.33 26.91
N ARG A 779 -45.49 -28.85 28.07
CA ARG A 779 -44.52 -29.94 28.23
C ARG A 779 -45.08 -31.07 29.08
N ASP A 780 -44.41 -32.22 29.03
CA ASP A 780 -44.72 -33.33 29.93
C ASP A 780 -44.47 -32.89 31.38
N VAL A 781 -45.44 -33.10 32.26
CA VAL A 781 -45.33 -32.68 33.66
C VAL A 781 -44.13 -33.30 34.38
N ARG A 782 -43.67 -34.49 33.94
CA ARG A 782 -42.48 -35.14 34.51
C ARG A 782 -41.19 -34.34 34.31
N ASP A 783 -41.18 -33.41 33.35
CA ASP A 783 -40.07 -32.50 33.12
C ASP A 783 -40.07 -31.30 34.08
N SER A 784 -41.20 -31.01 34.75
CA SER A 784 -41.38 -29.88 35.66
C SER A 784 -40.44 -29.94 36.86
N PRO A 785 -39.83 -28.80 37.27
CA PRO A 785 -39.08 -28.70 38.53
C PRO A 785 -39.92 -29.12 39.75
N ALA A 786 -41.20 -28.74 39.78
CA ALA A 786 -42.11 -29.08 40.87
C ALA A 786 -42.41 -30.58 40.94
N PHE A 787 -42.63 -31.22 39.78
CA PHE A 787 -42.85 -32.66 39.75
C PHE A 787 -41.57 -33.42 40.15
N LYS A 788 -40.41 -32.99 39.65
CA LYS A 788 -39.09 -33.56 40.02
C LYS A 788 -38.79 -33.43 41.52
N ALA A 789 -39.18 -32.31 42.13
CA ALA A 789 -39.05 -32.07 43.57
C ALA A 789 -39.99 -32.94 44.41
N LEU A 790 -41.13 -33.37 43.86
CA LEU A 790 -42.07 -34.29 44.51
C LEU A 790 -41.60 -35.74 44.51
N VAL A 791 -40.80 -36.15 43.51
CA VAL A 791 -40.54 -37.58 43.23
C VAL A 791 -39.93 -38.28 44.44
N ARG A 792 -40.71 -39.19 45.02
CA ARG A 792 -40.24 -40.27 45.91
C ARG A 792 -40.45 -41.63 45.25
N ASN A 793 -41.53 -41.77 44.47
CA ASN A 793 -41.80 -42.92 43.59
C ASN A 793 -42.59 -42.45 42.36
N THR A 794 -41.92 -42.43 41.20
CA THR A 794 -42.42 -41.84 39.95
C THR A 794 -43.80 -42.36 39.52
N HIS A 795 -44.12 -43.64 39.73
CA HIS A 795 -45.40 -44.20 39.29
C HIS A 795 -46.57 -43.80 40.21
N GLN A 796 -46.32 -43.76 41.52
CA GLN A 796 -47.33 -43.37 42.51
C GLN A 796 -47.61 -41.86 42.45
N ASP A 797 -46.56 -41.04 42.39
CA ASP A 797 -46.68 -39.58 42.35
C ASP A 797 -47.35 -39.11 41.05
N TYR A 798 -47.13 -39.81 39.94
CA TYR A 798 -47.83 -39.56 38.68
C TYR A 798 -49.33 -39.90 38.77
N GLY A 799 -49.69 -41.01 39.43
CA GLY A 799 -51.10 -41.35 39.67
C GLY A 799 -51.83 -40.31 40.54
N ILE A 800 -51.15 -39.77 41.55
CA ILE A 800 -51.68 -38.67 42.39
C ILE A 800 -51.86 -37.40 41.55
N HIS A 801 -50.88 -37.08 40.71
CA HIS A 801 -51.00 -35.94 39.80
C HIS A 801 -52.16 -36.11 38.82
N GLN A 802 -52.34 -37.28 38.20
CA GLN A 802 -53.49 -37.54 37.33
C GLN A 802 -54.83 -37.38 38.06
N LYS A 803 -54.91 -37.81 39.32
CA LYS A 803 -56.10 -37.58 40.15
C LYS A 803 -56.35 -36.09 40.35
N PHE A 804 -55.32 -35.30 40.66
CA PHE A 804 -55.42 -33.84 40.76
C PHE A 804 -55.90 -33.20 39.45
N VAL A 805 -55.33 -33.60 38.31
CA VAL A 805 -55.70 -33.08 36.98
C VAL A 805 -57.15 -33.40 36.62
N ARG A 806 -57.66 -34.57 37.01
CA ARG A 806 -59.04 -34.97 36.73
C ARG A 806 -60.05 -34.28 37.64
N GLU A 807 -59.75 -34.19 38.94
CA GLU A 807 -60.74 -33.84 39.95
C GLU A 807 -60.65 -32.38 40.42
N GLN A 808 -59.48 -31.73 40.32
CA GLN A 808 -59.24 -30.41 40.93
C GLN A 808 -58.86 -29.35 39.89
N ALA A 809 -57.98 -29.68 38.93
CA ALA A 809 -57.53 -28.72 37.92
C ALA A 809 -58.66 -28.07 37.11
N PRO A 810 -59.76 -28.75 36.70
CA PRO A 810 -60.85 -28.11 35.94
C PRO A 810 -61.58 -27.03 36.74
N ILE A 811 -61.71 -27.22 38.06
CA ILE A 811 -62.37 -26.26 38.97
C ILE A 811 -61.46 -25.04 39.18
N MET A 812 -60.16 -25.28 39.31
CA MET A 812 -59.16 -24.25 39.65
C MET A 812 -58.49 -23.61 38.44
N LYS A 813 -58.83 -24.03 37.21
CA LYS A 813 -58.10 -23.69 35.96
C LYS A 813 -57.83 -22.20 35.83
N GLY A 814 -58.87 -21.37 36.00
CA GLY A 814 -58.75 -19.91 35.86
C GLY A 814 -57.76 -19.31 36.85
N THR A 815 -57.92 -19.59 38.15
CA THR A 815 -57.05 -19.08 39.22
C THR A 815 -55.61 -19.59 39.13
N LEU A 816 -55.41 -20.83 38.66
CA LEU A 816 -54.07 -21.41 38.50
C LEU A 816 -53.33 -20.80 37.32
N LEU A 817 -54.00 -20.57 36.20
CA LEU A 817 -53.40 -19.92 35.03
C LEU A 817 -53.11 -18.44 35.29
N GLU A 818 -54.01 -17.72 35.98
CA GLU A 818 -53.78 -16.33 36.38
C GLU A 818 -52.52 -16.19 37.25
N TYR A 819 -52.36 -17.05 38.26
CA TYR A 819 -51.14 -17.09 39.05
C TYR A 819 -49.92 -17.46 38.18
N GLY A 820 -50.07 -18.45 37.30
CA GLY A 820 -49.03 -18.85 36.36
C GLY A 820 -48.51 -17.69 35.49
N GLU A 821 -49.40 -16.87 34.93
CA GLU A 821 -49.04 -15.71 34.12
C GLU A 821 -48.32 -14.62 34.95
N SER A 822 -48.69 -14.44 36.22
CA SER A 822 -47.98 -13.51 37.12
C SER A 822 -46.51 -13.90 37.35
N LEU A 823 -46.16 -15.18 37.23
CA LEU A 823 -44.77 -15.64 37.32
C LEU A 823 -43.93 -15.27 36.09
N LEU A 824 -44.58 -15.02 34.95
CA LEU A 824 -43.91 -14.67 33.70
C LEU A 824 -43.75 -13.17 33.53
N HIS A 825 -44.62 -12.38 34.16
CA HIS A 825 -44.61 -10.92 34.16
C HIS A 825 -44.62 -10.40 35.61
N PRO A 826 -43.48 -10.51 36.33
CA PRO A 826 -43.40 -10.15 37.74
C PRO A 826 -43.54 -8.65 38.02
#